data_AF-A0A0F4YT76-F1
#
_entry.id   AF-A0A0F4YT76-F1
#
_cell.length_a   1.000
_cell.length_b   1.000
_cell.length_c   1.000
_cell.angle_alpha   90.00
_cell.angle_beta   90.00
_cell.angle_gamma   90.00
#
_symmetry.space_group_name_H-M   'P 1'
#
loop_
_entity.id
_entity.type
_entity.pdbx_description
1 polymer ?
#
loop_
_entity_poly.entity_id
_entity_poly.type
_entity_poly.pdbx_seq_one_letter_code
_entity_poly.pdbx_strand_id
1 'polypeptide(L)'
;MNNVLAMAGRDCLHRPDDRMWLCVSPPISHPRRPPGDRSGSLANHGWRITGSSWTKRLIAVALGLPLAPGPKILFFARPDLLPSALLISLPFASRVAWLRLRRTMMPFRPSRSALRTLPCQRQLAFGRRHFSACLVARAVSPHRSSVQRASAVETAKRGQSTATAAAPGARPVPSSSFNQDSQRNNVSPLENRNLPELDDSFVGLSGGEIFYEMMLRLGVKHIFGYPGGAILPVFDAIYNSKHFDFILPRHEQGAGHMAEGYARASGKPGVVLVTSGPGATNVVTPMQDALSDGTPMVVFCGQVPTTAIGTDAFQEADVVGISRACTKWNVMVKNVAELPRRIKEAFEIATSGRPGPVLVDLPKDITAGILRKPIPMNSTLPSHPSAATLAARELSRQHLEATIKRVARLVNMAKKPVLYVGQGLLARPEGPKLLKELADKACIPVTTSLQGLGAFDEQDPKSLHMLGMHGSAYANMAMQEADLIIALGARFDDRVTGNVARFAPQAKLAAAEGRGGIVHFEVMPKNINKVVEATEAVEGDCADNLALLLPQVNPVAERPEWFAQINDWKARFPLSLYEKESPQGPIKPQTLIEKLSNITEPIKDRTIITTGVGQHQMWAAQHYRWRYPRSMITSGGLGTMGYGLPAAIGAKVARPDALVIDIDGDASFNMTLTELSTAAQFNIGVKVLVLNNEEQGMVTQWQNLFYEDRYAHTHQKNPDFVMLSQSMGVPAQRCTRPDEVEEKLRWLIESDGPALLEVFTDKKVPVLPMVPAGSALHEFLVYDEAKEKERKALMKKRGVVF
;
A
#
# COMPACT_ATOMS: atom_id res chain seq x y z
N MET A 1 -36.31 -44.53 -22.94
CA MET A 1 -35.49 -44.99 -21.80
C MET A 1 -34.92 -43.74 -21.13
N ASN A 2 -35.69 -42.95 -20.37
CA ASN A 2 -36.51 -43.20 -19.16
C ASN A 2 -35.67 -43.17 -17.87
N ASN A 3 -35.80 -42.04 -17.15
CA ASN A 3 -35.84 -41.80 -15.69
C ASN A 3 -34.70 -42.37 -14.79
N VAL A 4 -34.05 -41.65 -13.85
CA VAL A 4 -34.47 -40.62 -12.85
C VAL A 4 -35.06 -41.22 -11.56
N LEU A 5 -34.70 -40.63 -10.40
CA LEU A 5 -34.98 -40.98 -8.98
C LEU A 5 -34.00 -42.00 -8.34
N ALA A 6 -33.69 -41.98 -7.02
CA ALA A 6 -34.20 -41.15 -5.90
C ALA A 6 -33.12 -40.76 -4.85
N MET A 7 -33.47 -39.87 -3.90
CA MET A 7 -32.69 -39.55 -2.69
C MET A 7 -33.17 -40.33 -1.45
N ALA A 8 -32.24 -40.76 -0.58
CA ALA A 8 -32.38 -40.87 0.89
C ALA A 8 -31.01 -41.25 1.51
N GLY A 9 -30.61 -40.86 2.74
CA GLY A 9 -31.19 -39.86 3.64
C GLY A 9 -31.62 -40.37 5.03
N ARG A 10 -30.66 -40.60 5.96
CA ARG A 10 -30.78 -40.37 7.43
C ARG A 10 -29.51 -40.77 8.22
N ASP A 11 -29.08 -39.84 9.06
CA ASP A 11 -28.65 -39.95 10.47
C ASP A 11 -27.91 -41.20 11.00
N CYS A 12 -26.71 -40.97 11.54
CA CYS A 12 -26.20 -41.68 12.72
C CYS A 12 -25.35 -40.74 13.59
N LEU A 13 -25.66 -40.68 14.89
CA LEU A 13 -24.99 -39.87 15.90
C LEU A 13 -24.27 -40.80 16.89
N HIS A 14 -22.94 -40.72 17.02
CA HIS A 14 -22.29 -40.55 18.35
C HIS A 14 -20.75 -40.46 18.36
N ARG A 15 -20.30 -39.43 19.08
CA ARG A 15 -19.04 -39.27 19.86
C ARG A 15 -17.68 -39.16 19.14
N PRO A 16 -16.72 -38.42 19.73
CA PRO A 16 -15.35 -38.24 19.22
C PRO A 16 -14.34 -39.19 19.91
N ASP A 17 -13.19 -39.38 19.27
CA ASP A 17 -11.98 -39.94 19.89
C ASP A 17 -11.07 -38.82 20.43
N ASP A 18 -10.66 -38.93 21.69
CA ASP A 18 -9.64 -38.07 22.30
C ASP A 18 -8.24 -38.40 21.76
N ARG A 19 -7.47 -37.37 21.36
CA ARG A 19 -6.00 -37.47 21.21
C ARG A 19 -5.30 -36.48 22.13
N MET A 20 -5.17 -36.91 23.38
CA MET A 20 -4.49 -36.22 24.47
C MET A 20 -2.98 -36.14 24.22
N TRP A 21 -2.48 -34.95 23.85
CA TRP A 21 -1.04 -34.67 23.76
C TRP A 21 -0.45 -34.40 25.14
N LEU A 22 0.03 -35.46 25.80
CA LEU A 22 0.74 -35.40 27.08
C LEU A 22 2.24 -35.13 26.87
N CYS A 23 2.68 -33.89 27.11
CA CYS A 23 4.09 -33.54 27.30
C CYS A 23 4.24 -32.64 28.53
N VAL A 24 4.35 -33.26 29.72
CA VAL A 24 4.66 -32.57 30.99
C VAL A 24 6.05 -32.98 31.44
N SER A 25 7.02 -32.06 31.32
CA SER A 25 8.38 -32.25 31.84
C SER A 25 8.47 -31.78 33.31
N PRO A 26 8.81 -32.65 34.27
CA PRO A 26 8.87 -32.26 35.69
C PRO A 26 10.20 -31.57 36.06
N PRO A 27 10.19 -30.55 36.94
CA PRO A 27 11.39 -29.99 37.56
C PRO A 27 11.74 -30.68 38.88
N ILE A 28 13.03 -30.94 39.12
CA ILE A 28 13.67 -31.29 40.40
C ILE A 28 15.18 -31.39 40.14
N SER A 29 16.15 -30.98 40.95
CA SER A 29 16.36 -29.97 42.02
C SER A 29 17.74 -30.32 42.63
N HIS A 30 18.55 -29.36 43.06
CA HIS A 30 19.80 -29.67 43.81
C HIS A 30 19.52 -29.97 45.30
N PRO A 31 20.20 -30.98 45.88
CA PRO A 31 20.64 -30.93 47.27
C PRO A 31 22.18 -30.97 47.43
N ARG A 32 22.64 -30.92 48.68
CA ARG A 32 24.05 -30.73 49.09
C ARG A 32 24.75 -32.06 49.46
N ARG A 33 26.09 -32.03 49.55
CA ARG A 33 26.93 -33.05 50.24
C ARG A 33 26.56 -33.16 51.74
N PRO A 34 26.93 -34.25 52.42
CA PRO A 34 28.15 -34.22 53.26
C PRO A 34 29.00 -35.54 53.05
N PRO A 35 29.91 -36.07 53.93
CA PRO A 35 31.10 -36.82 53.48
C PRO A 35 31.25 -38.29 54.00
N GLY A 36 32.26 -39.03 53.52
CA GLY A 36 32.69 -40.30 54.16
C GLY A 36 33.60 -41.24 53.34
N ASP A 37 34.91 -41.20 53.65
CA ASP A 37 35.93 -42.27 53.67
C ASP A 37 36.05 -43.45 52.66
N ARG A 38 37.32 -43.70 52.27
CA ARG A 38 38.02 -44.99 52.05
C ARG A 38 37.78 -45.91 50.83
N SER A 39 38.75 -45.81 49.92
CA SER A 39 39.80 -46.85 49.65
C SER A 39 39.64 -47.87 48.51
N GLY A 40 40.73 -47.98 47.74
CA GLY A 40 41.11 -49.12 46.89
C GLY A 40 40.49 -49.20 45.48
N SER A 41 41.04 -49.97 44.53
CA SER A 41 42.43 -50.44 44.34
C SER A 41 42.51 -51.27 43.03
N LEU A 42 43.44 -50.96 42.11
CA LEU A 42 43.89 -51.85 40.99
C LEU A 42 42.82 -52.24 39.93
N ALA A 43 43.14 -52.63 38.68
CA ALA A 43 44.37 -52.49 37.88
C ALA A 43 44.11 -52.64 36.35
N ASN A 44 45.07 -52.16 35.55
CA ASN A 44 45.54 -52.64 34.23
C ASN A 44 44.54 -53.21 33.19
N HIS A 45 44.56 -52.65 31.97
CA HIS A 45 45.35 -53.07 30.77
C HIS A 45 45.45 -51.79 29.88
N GLY A 46 46.49 -51.45 29.09
CA GLY A 46 47.32 -52.23 28.16
C GLY A 46 46.66 -52.16 26.76
N TRP A 47 47.18 -51.49 25.71
CA TRP A 47 48.57 -51.39 25.22
C TRP A 47 48.89 -50.10 24.39
N ARG A 48 50.14 -49.60 24.52
CA ARG A 48 51.11 -49.05 23.50
C ARG A 48 50.64 -48.09 22.35
N ILE A 49 51.11 -46.82 22.29
CA ILE A 49 52.36 -46.28 21.63
C ILE A 49 52.27 -46.30 20.09
N THR A 50 52.53 -45.25 19.29
CA THR A 50 53.38 -44.01 19.37
C THR A 50 52.60 -42.69 19.21
N GLY A 51 53.09 -41.46 19.48
CA GLY A 51 54.36 -41.00 20.08
C GLY A 51 54.69 -39.52 19.78
N SER A 52 54.69 -38.65 20.82
CA SER A 52 55.49 -37.41 21.08
C SER A 52 55.88 -36.41 19.95
N SER A 53 55.92 -35.08 20.14
CA SER A 53 56.04 -34.24 21.36
C SER A 53 55.29 -32.90 21.19
N TRP A 54 54.70 -32.21 22.18
CA TRP A 54 55.24 -31.66 23.46
C TRP A 54 56.45 -30.72 23.24
N THR A 55 56.57 -29.52 23.79
CA THR A 55 55.85 -28.80 24.89
C THR A 55 55.36 -27.41 24.37
N LYS A 56 54.89 -26.38 25.11
CA LYS A 56 55.04 -26.00 26.54
C LYS A 56 53.80 -25.26 27.12
N ARG A 57 53.96 -24.08 27.73
CA ARG A 57 52.97 -23.36 28.59
C ARG A 57 53.28 -21.85 28.71
N LEU A 58 52.34 -21.13 29.35
CA LEU A 58 52.40 -19.79 29.99
C LEU A 58 52.15 -18.56 29.09
N ILE A 59 51.72 -17.38 29.59
CA ILE A 59 50.57 -17.02 30.46
C ILE A 59 50.52 -15.47 30.59
N ALA A 60 49.32 -14.87 30.49
CA ALA A 60 48.86 -13.56 31.03
C ALA A 60 49.55 -12.21 30.69
N VAL A 61 48.70 -11.20 30.38
CA VAL A 61 48.73 -9.78 30.85
C VAL A 61 49.85 -8.86 30.25
N ALA A 62 49.66 -7.55 29.94
CA ALA A 62 48.57 -6.59 30.23
C ALA A 62 48.27 -5.58 29.09
N LEU A 63 47.21 -4.80 29.33
CA LEU A 63 46.84 -3.49 28.76
C LEU A 63 47.99 -2.46 28.70
N GLY A 64 47.96 -1.51 27.75
CA GLY A 64 48.69 -0.23 27.87
C GLY A 64 49.03 0.52 26.56
N LEU A 65 48.41 1.69 26.36
CA LEU A 65 48.83 2.76 25.43
C LEU A 65 49.78 3.75 26.15
N PRO A 66 50.42 4.74 25.48
CA PRO A 66 50.93 4.84 24.10
C PRO A 66 52.40 5.39 24.05
N LEU A 67 52.94 5.67 22.84
CA LEU A 67 53.73 6.86 22.43
C LEU A 67 54.72 6.55 21.29
N ALA A 68 54.98 7.55 20.44
CA ALA A 68 56.07 7.58 19.46
C ALA A 68 57.25 8.42 20.01
N PRO A 69 58.52 8.31 19.51
CA PRO A 69 58.84 8.87 18.18
C PRO A 69 60.05 8.22 17.43
N GLY A 70 60.24 8.66 16.17
CA GLY A 70 61.59 8.99 15.68
C GLY A 70 62.26 8.04 14.65
N PRO A 71 63.30 8.51 13.92
CA PRO A 71 63.59 7.99 12.56
C PRO A 71 65.09 7.77 12.23
N LYS A 72 65.35 7.49 10.93
CA LYS A 72 66.63 7.50 10.15
C LYS A 72 67.30 6.13 9.92
N ILE A 73 68.11 5.90 8.86
CA ILE A 73 68.10 6.22 7.40
C ILE A 73 69.47 5.85 6.80
N LEU A 74 69.49 5.18 5.64
CA LEU A 74 70.57 5.17 4.60
C LEU A 74 69.88 4.70 3.29
N PHE A 75 69.88 5.38 2.12
CA PHE A 75 70.95 5.91 1.23
C PHE A 75 71.83 4.82 0.59
N PHE A 76 72.11 4.76 -0.72
CA PHE A 76 71.84 5.61 -1.92
C PHE A 76 71.09 4.77 -3.03
N ALA A 77 70.71 5.22 -4.24
CA ALA A 77 71.13 6.34 -5.11
C ALA A 77 69.99 6.95 -5.99
N ARG A 78 70.36 7.90 -6.88
CA ARG A 78 69.53 8.74 -7.79
C ARG A 78 70.31 8.94 -9.14
N PRO A 79 69.92 9.72 -10.18
CA PRO A 79 69.12 10.98 -10.22
C PRO A 79 68.05 11.12 -11.35
N ASP A 80 67.15 12.12 -11.39
CA ASP A 80 66.69 13.01 -10.29
C ASP A 80 65.15 13.06 -10.09
N LEU A 81 64.25 13.71 -10.86
CA LEU A 81 64.32 14.73 -11.93
C LEU A 81 63.18 15.77 -11.75
N LEU A 82 63.17 16.88 -12.52
CA LEU A 82 62.67 18.18 -12.03
C LEU A 82 61.29 18.68 -12.57
N PRO A 83 60.56 19.56 -11.83
CA PRO A 83 59.08 19.62 -11.84
C PRO A 83 58.47 21.05 -11.56
N SER A 84 57.35 21.12 -10.81
CA SER A 84 56.77 22.26 -10.03
C SER A 84 55.96 23.34 -10.79
N ALA A 85 55.06 24.16 -10.21
CA ALA A 85 54.46 24.34 -8.84
C ALA A 85 53.01 24.92 -9.00
N LEU A 86 51.99 24.78 -8.13
CA LEU A 86 51.71 25.41 -6.80
C LEU A 86 51.93 26.96 -6.77
N LEU A 87 51.06 27.84 -6.23
CA LEU A 87 49.83 27.74 -5.40
C LEU A 87 48.98 29.07 -5.41
N ILE A 88 47.71 28.99 -4.95
CA ILE A 88 46.89 30.04 -4.25
C ILE A 88 46.17 31.21 -5.00
N SER A 89 44.92 31.43 -4.56
CA SER A 89 44.06 32.64 -4.57
C SER A 89 43.12 32.99 -5.76
N LEU A 90 41.96 33.52 -5.36
CA LEU A 90 40.81 34.10 -6.08
C LEU A 90 40.65 35.58 -5.60
N PRO A 91 39.75 36.46 -6.12
CA PRO A 91 38.74 36.29 -7.19
C PRO A 91 38.70 37.48 -8.21
N PHE A 92 37.56 37.64 -8.92
CA PHE A 92 37.01 38.88 -9.54
C PHE A 92 37.46 39.35 -10.95
N ALA A 93 36.76 38.79 -11.95
CA ALA A 93 35.88 39.49 -12.91
C ALA A 93 36.40 40.45 -14.03
N SER A 94 35.66 40.38 -15.15
CA SER A 94 35.35 41.44 -16.14
C SER A 94 36.13 41.56 -17.47
N ARG A 95 35.35 41.35 -18.55
CA ARG A 95 35.31 42.12 -19.82
C ARG A 95 36.43 41.97 -20.89
N VAL A 96 35.96 41.61 -22.11
CA VAL A 96 36.24 42.27 -23.42
C VAL A 96 37.64 42.12 -24.06
N ALA A 97 37.84 41.90 -25.37
CA ALA A 97 37.01 41.34 -26.46
C ALA A 97 37.84 41.17 -27.78
N TRP A 98 37.18 40.66 -28.84
CA TRP A 98 37.35 40.99 -30.27
C TRP A 98 38.42 40.28 -31.15
N LEU A 99 38.15 40.35 -32.49
CA LEU A 99 38.96 39.94 -33.67
C LEU A 99 39.04 38.41 -33.98
N ARG A 100 38.50 37.88 -35.11
CA ARG A 100 38.78 38.05 -36.58
C ARG A 100 39.98 37.19 -37.07
N LEU A 101 40.04 36.55 -38.25
CA LEU A 101 39.12 36.38 -39.41
C LEU A 101 39.62 35.24 -40.35
N ARG A 102 38.71 34.65 -41.16
CA ARG A 102 38.96 34.00 -42.49
C ARG A 102 39.82 32.69 -42.49
N ARG A 103 39.85 31.89 -43.57
CA ARG A 103 39.19 32.01 -44.90
C ARG A 103 38.19 30.85 -45.19
N THR A 104 38.11 30.35 -46.43
CA THR A 104 36.95 29.60 -47.00
C THR A 104 37.34 28.88 -48.30
N MET A 105 36.75 27.72 -48.60
CA MET A 105 36.65 27.14 -49.96
C MET A 105 35.24 26.53 -50.22
N MET A 106 34.97 26.08 -51.46
CA MET A 106 33.65 25.98 -52.13
C MET A 106 33.77 24.96 -53.32
N PRO A 107 32.89 24.81 -54.37
CA PRO A 107 31.55 25.39 -54.70
C PRO A 107 30.51 24.42 -55.41
N PHE A 108 29.39 24.99 -55.93
CA PHE A 108 28.33 24.47 -56.88
C PHE A 108 27.38 23.33 -56.40
N ARG A 109 26.02 23.29 -56.59
CA ARG A 109 24.97 23.72 -57.58
C ARG A 109 24.57 22.61 -58.60
N PRO A 110 23.33 22.54 -59.18
CA PRO A 110 22.27 23.57 -59.46
C PRO A 110 20.90 23.33 -58.72
N SER A 111 19.96 24.28 -58.51
CA SER A 111 19.06 25.13 -59.36
C SER A 111 17.76 24.43 -59.83
N ARG A 112 16.57 24.84 -59.33
CA ARG A 112 15.59 25.86 -59.84
C ARG A 112 14.49 25.24 -60.75
N SER A 113 13.25 25.74 -60.81
CA SER A 113 12.54 26.86 -60.11
C SER A 113 11.06 26.45 -59.84
N ALA A 114 9.93 27.18 -59.91
CA ALA A 114 9.51 28.53 -60.32
C ALA A 114 8.07 28.85 -59.79
N LEU A 115 7.38 29.96 -60.15
CA LEU A 115 7.59 31.34 -59.70
C LEU A 115 6.37 32.25 -60.05
N ARG A 116 5.68 32.85 -59.07
CA ARG A 116 4.80 34.06 -59.13
C ARG A 116 4.34 34.45 -57.69
N THR A 117 4.06 35.68 -57.21
CA THR A 117 3.87 37.08 -57.72
C THR A 117 2.50 37.41 -58.36
N LEU A 118 1.79 38.52 -58.10
CA LEU A 118 1.91 39.75 -57.25
C LEU A 118 0.53 40.53 -57.36
N PRO A 119 0.27 41.79 -56.86
CA PRO A 119 1.02 42.70 -55.95
C PRO A 119 0.24 43.39 -54.79
N CYS A 120 0.99 43.97 -53.82
CA CYS A 120 0.69 45.21 -53.03
C CYS A 120 -0.59 45.30 -52.13
N GLN A 121 -0.68 46.13 -51.08
CA GLN A 121 0.25 46.99 -50.31
C GLN A 121 -0.36 47.18 -48.88
N ARG A 122 0.37 47.19 -47.75
CA ARG A 122 1.09 48.35 -47.16
C ARG A 122 1.94 47.90 -45.94
N GLN A 123 2.76 48.81 -45.41
CA GLN A 123 3.72 48.57 -44.32
C GLN A 123 3.08 48.56 -42.92
N LEU A 124 3.69 47.84 -41.98
CA LEU A 124 3.98 48.32 -40.61
C LEU A 124 5.17 47.55 -40.01
N ALA A 125 5.89 48.14 -39.06
CA ALA A 125 7.19 47.66 -38.59
C ALA A 125 7.12 46.79 -37.32
N PHE A 126 8.07 45.87 -37.16
CA PHE A 126 8.17 44.96 -36.01
C PHE A 126 8.70 45.67 -34.75
N GLY A 127 8.04 45.46 -33.61
CA GLY A 127 8.53 45.76 -32.27
C GLY A 127 8.09 44.68 -31.28
N ARG A 128 9.02 44.16 -30.46
CA ARG A 128 8.74 43.10 -29.47
C ARG A 128 7.80 43.59 -28.37
N ARG A 129 6.84 42.77 -27.94
CA ARG A 129 6.27 42.80 -26.58
C ARG A 129 5.70 41.43 -26.16
N HIS A 130 5.34 41.32 -24.88
CA HIS A 130 5.12 40.07 -24.16
C HIS A 130 3.73 39.45 -24.40
N PHE A 131 3.61 38.17 -24.04
CA PHE A 131 2.33 37.49 -23.86
C PHE A 131 1.40 38.29 -22.94
N SER A 132 0.13 38.37 -23.33
CA SER A 132 -0.96 38.90 -22.49
C SER A 132 -1.95 37.77 -22.22
N ALA A 133 -2.18 37.46 -20.95
CA ALA A 133 -3.25 36.55 -20.53
C ALA A 133 -4.50 37.38 -20.25
N CYS A 134 -5.60 37.09 -20.97
CA CYS A 134 -6.86 37.78 -20.76
C CYS A 134 -7.79 36.95 -19.86
N LEU A 135 -8.50 37.61 -18.95
CA LEU A 135 -9.39 37.01 -17.96
C LEU A 135 -10.83 36.96 -18.48
N VAL A 136 -11.60 35.98 -17.99
CA VAL A 136 -13.07 36.01 -18.04
C VAL A 136 -13.60 36.10 -16.60
N ALA A 137 -14.69 36.84 -16.41
CA ALA A 137 -15.05 37.43 -15.12
C ALA A 137 -15.75 36.47 -14.13
N ARG A 138 -15.65 36.82 -12.84
CA ARG A 138 -16.60 36.40 -11.79
C ARG A 138 -17.52 37.58 -11.47
N ALA A 139 -18.81 37.29 -11.23
CA ALA A 139 -19.79 38.30 -10.82
C ALA A 139 -19.51 38.81 -9.38
N VAL A 140 -19.94 40.04 -9.10
CA VAL A 140 -19.73 40.74 -7.82
C VAL A 140 -21.05 40.94 -7.10
N SER A 141 -21.08 40.62 -5.79
CA SER A 141 -22.16 41.03 -4.89
C SER A 141 -21.84 42.42 -4.30
N PRO A 142 -22.82 43.35 -4.20
CA PRO A 142 -22.53 44.74 -3.86
C PRO A 142 -22.52 45.00 -2.34
N HIS A 143 -21.42 45.57 -1.83
CA HIS A 143 -21.44 46.87 -1.10
C HIS A 143 -20.01 47.43 -0.88
N ARG A 144 -19.89 48.76 -0.97
CA ARG A 144 -18.75 49.57 -0.45
C ARG A 144 -19.13 50.04 0.97
N SER A 145 -18.30 50.65 1.82
CA SER A 145 -17.04 51.43 1.69
C SER A 145 -16.28 51.35 3.04
N SER A 146 -14.96 51.14 3.13
CA SER A 146 -13.85 52.12 2.99
C SER A 146 -14.03 53.40 3.83
N VAL A 147 -13.10 53.87 4.68
CA VAL A 147 -11.62 53.97 4.54
C VAL A 147 -10.91 53.93 5.93
N GLN A 148 -9.61 53.58 5.92
CA GLN A 148 -8.46 53.85 6.85
C GLN A 148 -8.67 54.78 8.08
N ARG A 149 -7.87 54.73 9.17
CA ARG A 149 -6.38 54.62 9.23
C ARG A 149 -5.85 54.16 10.61
N ALA A 150 -4.52 54.14 10.77
CA ALA A 150 -3.78 53.51 11.88
C ALA A 150 -3.66 54.34 13.17
N SER A 151 -3.12 53.70 14.22
CA SER A 151 -2.95 54.18 15.60
C SER A 151 -1.85 55.22 15.82
N ALA A 152 -2.07 56.12 16.77
CA ALA A 152 -1.05 56.85 17.53
C ALA A 152 -1.50 56.96 19.01
N VAL A 153 -0.55 57.15 19.94
CA VAL A 153 -0.79 57.20 21.39
C VAL A 153 -0.61 58.64 21.89
N GLU A 154 -1.54 59.13 22.71
CA GLU A 154 -1.25 60.24 23.64
C GLU A 154 -2.18 60.21 24.87
N THR A 155 -1.95 61.10 25.85
CA THR A 155 -2.07 60.74 27.27
C THR A 155 -3.01 61.64 28.09
N ALA A 156 -3.73 61.00 29.02
CA ALA A 156 -4.25 61.54 30.29
C ALA A 156 -5.22 62.74 30.31
N LYS A 157 -6.34 62.55 31.03
CA LYS A 157 -6.64 63.36 32.22
C LYS A 157 -7.55 62.62 33.20
N ARG A 158 -7.64 63.15 34.44
CA ARG A 158 -8.14 62.48 35.65
C ARG A 158 -9.33 63.25 36.21
N GLY A 159 -10.30 62.55 36.80
CA GLY A 159 -11.41 63.14 37.56
C GLY A 159 -11.81 62.22 38.71
N GLN A 160 -12.04 62.77 39.90
CA GLN A 160 -12.38 62.03 41.14
C GLN A 160 -13.72 62.52 41.70
N SER A 161 -14.54 61.60 42.20
CA SER A 161 -15.43 61.78 43.36
C SER A 161 -16.02 60.39 43.69
N THR A 162 -15.68 59.73 44.80
CA THR A 162 -16.22 59.88 46.18
C THR A 162 -17.73 59.72 46.31
N ALA A 163 -18.17 59.00 47.35
CA ALA A 163 -19.54 58.53 47.54
C ALA A 163 -19.99 58.68 49.01
N THR A 164 -21.31 58.79 49.26
CA THR A 164 -22.00 58.20 50.44
C THR A 164 -23.53 58.33 50.39
N ALA A 165 -24.20 57.39 51.08
CA ALA A 165 -25.56 57.46 51.68
C ALA A 165 -26.83 57.40 50.78
N ALA A 166 -27.91 56.94 51.41
CA ALA A 166 -29.29 56.79 50.91
C ALA A 166 -30.24 57.72 51.73
N ALA A 167 -31.57 57.79 51.59
CA ALA A 167 -32.62 57.00 50.91
C ALA A 167 -33.82 57.98 50.62
N PRO A 168 -35.12 57.59 50.49
CA PRO A 168 -35.74 56.31 50.13
C PRO A 168 -36.69 56.43 48.90
N GLY A 169 -37.22 55.30 48.40
CA GLY A 169 -38.25 55.31 47.36
C GLY A 169 -38.80 53.91 47.03
N ALA A 170 -40.11 53.78 46.81
CA ALA A 170 -40.76 52.49 46.62
C ALA A 170 -40.36 51.79 45.31
N ARG A 171 -40.01 50.50 45.39
CA ARG A 171 -39.97 49.63 44.20
C ARG A 171 -41.39 49.16 43.86
N PRO A 172 -41.82 49.20 42.59
CA PRO A 172 -43.06 48.55 42.17
C PRO A 172 -42.95 47.02 42.32
N VAL A 173 -44.08 46.37 42.60
CA VAL A 173 -44.17 44.91 42.77
C VAL A 173 -43.93 44.23 41.42
N PRO A 174 -43.04 43.22 41.33
CA PRO A 174 -42.90 42.42 40.12
C PRO A 174 -44.21 41.70 39.76
N SER A 175 -44.56 41.70 38.48
CA SER A 175 -45.79 41.06 37.99
C SER A 175 -45.88 39.58 38.37
N SER A 176 -47.10 39.10 38.62
CA SER A 176 -47.41 37.76 39.10
C SER A 176 -46.76 36.64 38.28
N SER A 177 -46.36 35.60 39.02
CA SER A 177 -45.82 34.30 38.61
C SER A 177 -46.24 33.77 37.23
N PHE A 178 -45.31 33.04 36.60
CA PHE A 178 -45.54 32.19 35.42
C PHE A 178 -46.39 30.92 35.74
N ASN A 179 -47.43 31.07 36.57
CA ASN A 179 -48.44 30.04 36.80
C ASN A 179 -49.64 30.29 35.87
N GLN A 180 -49.48 29.96 34.59
CA GLN A 180 -50.64 29.51 33.82
C GLN A 180 -50.82 28.02 34.09
N ASP A 181 -52.00 27.62 34.55
CA ASP A 181 -52.43 26.21 34.50
C ASP A 181 -52.57 25.81 33.03
N SER A 182 -51.48 25.27 32.47
CA SER A 182 -51.51 24.70 31.13
C SER A 182 -52.45 23.49 31.14
N GLN A 183 -53.41 23.49 30.22
CA GLN A 183 -54.50 22.52 30.21
C GLN A 183 -53.97 21.08 30.20
N ARG A 184 -54.48 20.26 31.12
CA ARG A 184 -54.32 18.79 31.09
C ARG A 184 -54.99 18.22 29.83
N ASN A 185 -54.26 18.21 28.72
CA ASN A 185 -54.37 17.24 27.61
C ASN A 185 -53.38 17.48 26.45
N ASN A 186 -52.50 18.50 26.50
CA ASN A 186 -51.36 18.57 25.59
C ASN A 186 -50.31 17.51 25.97
N VAL A 187 -50.37 16.34 25.31
CA VAL A 187 -49.32 15.31 25.37
C VAL A 187 -48.07 15.87 24.70
N SER A 188 -47.16 16.42 25.51
CA SER A 188 -45.83 16.78 25.03
C SER A 188 -45.10 15.50 24.60
N PRO A 189 -44.58 15.39 23.36
CA PRO A 189 -43.77 14.26 22.91
C PRO A 189 -42.35 14.37 23.45
N LEU A 190 -42.21 14.61 24.76
CA LEU A 190 -41.02 14.25 25.50
C LEU A 190 -41.03 12.72 25.64
N GLU A 191 -40.50 12.05 24.62
CA GLU A 191 -40.06 10.66 24.77
C GLU A 191 -39.25 10.54 26.06
N ASN A 192 -39.48 9.47 26.83
CA ASN A 192 -38.60 9.14 27.94
C ASN A 192 -37.18 9.01 27.37
N ARG A 193 -36.34 10.01 27.64
CA ARG A 193 -34.94 10.02 27.24
C ARG A 193 -34.19 9.07 28.16
N ASN A 194 -34.41 7.77 27.92
CA ASN A 194 -33.81 6.67 28.65
C ASN A 194 -32.32 6.99 28.81
N LEU A 195 -31.88 7.13 30.05
CA LEU A 195 -30.47 7.28 30.35
C LEU A 195 -29.76 6.07 29.73
N PRO A 196 -28.64 6.27 29.00
CA PRO A 196 -27.94 5.15 28.41
C PRO A 196 -27.55 4.18 29.53
N GLU A 197 -27.86 2.91 29.34
CA GLU A 197 -27.46 1.84 30.26
C GLU A 197 -25.96 1.93 30.52
N LEU A 198 -25.53 1.59 31.73
CA LEU A 198 -24.15 1.76 32.16
C LEU A 198 -23.47 0.40 32.25
N ASP A 199 -22.31 0.29 31.59
CA ASP A 199 -21.41 -0.85 31.69
C ASP A 199 -20.38 -0.55 32.79
N ASP A 200 -20.37 -1.39 33.82
CA ASP A 200 -19.41 -1.37 34.94
C ASP A 200 -18.33 -2.46 34.85
N SER A 201 -18.35 -3.32 33.82
CA SER A 201 -17.42 -4.45 33.65
C SER A 201 -15.95 -4.05 33.43
N PHE A 202 -15.68 -2.76 33.21
CA PHE A 202 -14.34 -2.17 33.13
C PHE A 202 -13.93 -1.37 34.38
N VAL A 203 -14.79 -1.26 35.40
CA VAL A 203 -14.46 -0.51 36.63
C VAL A 203 -13.43 -1.29 37.45
N GLY A 204 -12.35 -0.61 37.82
CA GLY A 204 -11.18 -1.19 38.49
C GLY A 204 -10.02 -1.54 37.55
N LEU A 205 -10.26 -1.64 36.24
CA LEU A 205 -9.21 -1.89 35.24
C LEU A 205 -8.42 -0.62 34.89
N SER A 206 -7.14 -0.79 34.56
CA SER A 206 -6.31 0.21 33.89
C SER A 206 -6.71 0.39 32.42
N GLY A 207 -6.29 1.50 31.80
CA GLY A 207 -6.43 1.70 30.35
C GLY A 207 -5.70 0.64 29.50
N GLY A 208 -4.63 0.03 30.02
CA GLY A 208 -3.96 -1.11 29.39
C GLY A 208 -4.83 -2.38 29.36
N GLU A 209 -5.42 -2.75 30.50
CA GLU A 209 -6.33 -3.90 30.60
C GLU A 209 -7.62 -3.66 29.80
N ILE A 210 -8.12 -2.42 29.77
CA ILE A 210 -9.25 -2.02 28.92
C ILE A 210 -8.92 -2.14 27.43
N PHE A 211 -7.69 -1.78 27.02
CA PHE A 211 -7.25 -2.01 25.64
C PHE A 211 -7.23 -3.51 25.31
N TYR A 212 -6.64 -4.33 26.17
CA TYR A 212 -6.60 -5.79 26.04
C TYR A 212 -8.01 -6.38 25.87
N GLU A 213 -8.95 -6.06 26.77
CA GLU A 213 -10.34 -6.53 26.68
C GLU A 213 -11.07 -6.04 25.44
N MET A 214 -10.79 -4.81 24.96
CA MET A 214 -11.36 -4.34 23.71
C MET A 214 -10.80 -5.08 22.48
N MET A 215 -9.52 -5.52 22.50
CA MET A 215 -8.98 -6.39 21.45
C MET A 215 -9.66 -7.77 21.46
N LEU A 216 -9.96 -8.33 22.65
CA LEU A 216 -10.78 -9.54 22.78
C LEU A 216 -12.19 -9.34 22.22
N ARG A 217 -12.92 -8.31 22.68
CA ARG A 217 -14.31 -8.01 22.27
C ARG A 217 -14.45 -7.74 20.77
N LEU A 218 -13.39 -7.21 20.12
CA LEU A 218 -13.33 -6.98 18.67
C LEU A 218 -12.81 -8.18 17.85
N GLY A 219 -12.51 -9.31 18.50
CA GLY A 219 -12.09 -10.55 17.82
C GLY A 219 -10.71 -10.47 17.17
N VAL A 220 -9.84 -9.58 17.66
CA VAL A 220 -8.44 -9.47 17.21
C VAL A 220 -7.69 -10.77 17.53
N LYS A 221 -6.84 -11.20 16.60
CA LYS A 221 -6.04 -12.43 16.70
C LYS A 221 -4.54 -12.23 16.54
N HIS A 222 -4.12 -11.12 15.93
CA HIS A 222 -2.72 -10.80 15.70
C HIS A 222 -2.52 -9.29 15.87
N ILE A 223 -1.44 -8.90 16.53
CA ILE A 223 -1.00 -7.50 16.65
C ILE A 223 0.45 -7.43 16.15
N PHE A 224 0.74 -6.44 15.31
CA PHE A 224 2.08 -6.17 14.79
C PHE A 224 2.61 -4.93 15.49
N GLY A 225 3.79 -4.96 16.13
CA GLY A 225 4.14 -3.83 16.98
C GLY A 225 5.52 -3.84 17.61
N TYR A 226 5.89 -2.71 18.22
CA TYR A 226 7.20 -2.51 18.83
C TYR A 226 7.09 -1.76 20.17
N PRO A 227 7.71 -2.25 21.27
CA PRO A 227 7.57 -1.67 22.60
C PRO A 227 8.36 -0.35 22.74
N GLY A 228 7.93 0.49 23.70
CA GLY A 228 8.69 1.67 24.09
C GLY A 228 8.08 2.45 25.25
N GLY A 229 8.83 3.41 25.79
CA GLY A 229 8.60 4.00 27.11
C GLY A 229 7.24 4.65 27.35
N ALA A 230 6.56 5.11 26.29
CA ALA A 230 5.23 5.72 26.37
C ALA A 230 4.09 4.68 26.40
N ILE A 231 4.25 3.57 25.66
CA ILE A 231 3.21 2.54 25.48
C ILE A 231 3.32 1.38 26.49
N LEU A 232 4.31 1.40 27.39
CA LEU A 232 4.54 0.35 28.40
C LEU A 232 3.30 -0.10 29.19
N PRO A 233 2.36 0.75 29.64
CA PRO A 233 1.18 0.28 30.38
C PRO A 233 0.27 -0.64 29.55
N VAL A 234 0.29 -0.52 28.22
CA VAL A 234 -0.43 -1.42 27.32
C VAL A 234 0.38 -2.70 27.07
N PHE A 235 1.71 -2.60 26.92
CA PHE A 235 2.58 -3.77 26.76
C PHE A 235 2.61 -4.68 28.00
N ASP A 236 2.49 -4.10 29.20
CA ASP A 236 2.37 -4.81 30.46
C ASP A 236 1.03 -5.57 30.55
N ALA A 237 -0.08 -4.91 30.20
CA ALA A 237 -1.41 -5.52 30.20
C ALA A 237 -1.61 -6.64 29.15
N ILE A 238 -0.81 -6.67 28.06
CA ILE A 238 -0.82 -7.77 27.08
C ILE A 238 0.28 -8.81 27.35
N TYR A 239 1.05 -8.69 28.43
CA TYR A 239 2.16 -9.59 28.74
C TYR A 239 1.67 -11.04 28.91
N ASN A 240 2.19 -11.94 28.07
CA ASN A 240 1.76 -13.34 27.98
C ASN A 240 0.24 -13.52 27.71
N SER A 241 -0.38 -12.59 26.97
CA SER A 241 -1.73 -12.75 26.41
C SER A 241 -1.88 -14.09 25.69
N LYS A 242 -3.01 -14.77 25.91
CA LYS A 242 -3.37 -16.05 25.26
C LYS A 242 -4.45 -15.90 24.19
N HIS A 243 -4.83 -14.67 23.86
CA HIS A 243 -6.00 -14.38 23.03
C HIS A 243 -5.66 -13.87 21.63
N PHE A 244 -4.46 -13.35 21.45
CA PHE A 244 -3.91 -12.87 20.19
C PHE A 244 -2.38 -13.02 20.22
N ASP A 245 -1.80 -13.35 19.08
CA ASP A 245 -0.35 -13.44 18.92
C ASP A 245 0.26 -12.07 18.65
N PHE A 246 1.48 -11.84 19.13
CA PHE A 246 2.20 -10.59 18.95
C PHE A 246 3.43 -10.78 18.05
N ILE A 247 3.45 -10.09 16.91
CA ILE A 247 4.55 -10.14 15.95
C ILE A 247 5.43 -8.90 16.14
N LEU A 248 6.67 -9.15 16.57
CA LEU A 248 7.70 -8.13 16.82
C LEU A 248 8.62 -8.00 15.59
N PRO A 249 8.51 -6.92 14.78
CA PRO A 249 9.37 -6.70 13.62
C PRO A 249 10.76 -6.20 14.03
N ARG A 250 11.56 -5.73 13.07
CA ARG A 250 12.81 -4.98 13.30
C ARG A 250 12.65 -3.47 13.13
N HIS A 251 11.60 -3.02 12.44
CA HIS A 251 11.22 -1.61 12.32
C HIS A 251 9.69 -1.43 12.35
N GLU A 252 9.19 -0.30 12.84
CA GLU A 252 7.73 -0.09 12.90
C GLU A 252 7.09 0.09 11.52
N GLN A 253 7.86 0.50 10.50
CA GLN A 253 7.40 0.40 9.10
C GLN A 253 7.07 -1.07 8.73
N GLY A 254 7.87 -2.01 9.23
CA GLY A 254 7.61 -3.45 9.13
C GLY A 254 6.29 -3.83 9.79
N ALA A 255 6.01 -3.35 11.02
CA ALA A 255 4.72 -3.57 11.69
C ALA A 255 3.54 -3.10 10.82
N GLY A 256 3.65 -1.91 10.24
CA GLY A 256 2.62 -1.35 9.37
C GLY A 256 2.37 -2.19 8.11
N HIS A 257 3.40 -2.45 7.31
CA HIS A 257 3.24 -3.23 6.08
C HIS A 257 2.87 -4.71 6.35
N MET A 258 3.27 -5.29 7.49
CA MET A 258 2.75 -6.59 7.96
C MET A 258 1.26 -6.51 8.27
N ALA A 259 0.80 -5.48 8.99
CA ALA A 259 -0.62 -5.28 9.26
C ALA A 259 -1.42 -5.09 7.96
N GLU A 260 -0.87 -4.43 6.94
CA GLU A 260 -1.48 -4.30 5.62
C GLU A 260 -1.56 -5.64 4.85
N GLY A 261 -0.48 -6.41 4.80
CA GLY A 261 -0.47 -7.73 4.16
C GLY A 261 -1.44 -8.70 4.83
N TYR A 262 -1.46 -8.69 6.17
CA TYR A 262 -2.44 -9.41 6.99
C TYR A 262 -3.88 -9.00 6.66
N ALA A 263 -4.14 -7.68 6.55
CA ALA A 263 -5.45 -7.16 6.25
C ALA A 263 -5.94 -7.53 4.85
N ARG A 264 -5.05 -7.48 3.84
CA ARG A 264 -5.38 -7.87 2.46
C ARG A 264 -5.61 -9.37 2.31
N ALA A 265 -4.85 -10.22 3.00
CA ALA A 265 -5.01 -11.68 2.95
C ALA A 265 -6.23 -12.19 3.75
N SER A 266 -6.56 -11.56 4.88
CA SER A 266 -7.68 -11.98 5.76
C SER A 266 -9.00 -11.27 5.47
N GLY A 267 -8.97 -10.01 5.00
CA GLY A 267 -10.12 -9.11 4.97
C GLY A 267 -10.53 -8.54 6.34
N LYS A 268 -9.71 -8.72 7.38
CA LYS A 268 -9.89 -8.12 8.71
C LYS A 268 -8.98 -6.88 8.86
N PRO A 269 -9.23 -5.97 9.82
CA PRO A 269 -8.28 -4.89 10.10
C PRO A 269 -6.91 -5.43 10.54
N GLY A 270 -5.85 -4.83 10.00
CA GLY A 270 -4.52 -4.96 10.56
C GLY A 270 -4.38 -4.08 11.80
N VAL A 271 -3.89 -4.64 12.91
CA VAL A 271 -3.72 -3.90 14.17
C VAL A 271 -2.24 -3.65 14.41
N VAL A 272 -1.88 -2.38 14.57
CA VAL A 272 -0.51 -1.91 14.81
C VAL A 272 -0.41 -1.33 16.23
N LEU A 273 0.62 -1.70 17.00
CA LEU A 273 0.85 -1.18 18.36
C LEU A 273 2.29 -0.70 18.55
N VAL A 274 2.50 0.61 18.68
CA VAL A 274 3.84 1.24 18.71
C VAL A 274 3.99 2.28 19.83
N THR A 275 5.22 2.70 20.11
CA THR A 275 5.51 3.79 21.07
C THR A 275 5.34 5.19 20.44
N SER A 276 5.46 6.23 21.28
CA SER A 276 5.42 7.64 20.87
C SER A 276 6.62 8.07 20.02
N GLY A 277 6.56 9.29 19.50
CA GLY A 277 7.68 9.93 18.79
C GLY A 277 8.16 9.08 17.61
N PRO A 278 9.41 8.56 17.63
CA PRO A 278 9.99 7.81 16.51
C PRO A 278 9.12 6.63 16.03
N GLY A 279 8.60 5.80 16.95
CA GLY A 279 7.82 4.62 16.56
C GLY A 279 6.49 4.97 15.88
N ALA A 280 5.88 6.09 16.29
CA ALA A 280 4.68 6.63 15.66
C ALA A 280 4.97 7.35 14.33
N THR A 281 6.14 7.98 14.16
CA THR A 281 6.54 8.54 12.86
C THR A 281 6.96 7.48 11.85
N ASN A 282 7.52 6.36 12.29
CA ASN A 282 7.94 5.25 11.43
C ASN A 282 6.77 4.52 10.73
N VAL A 283 5.54 4.63 11.28
CA VAL A 283 4.32 4.08 10.66
C VAL A 283 3.61 5.05 9.70
N VAL A 284 4.14 6.26 9.46
CA VAL A 284 3.53 7.26 8.55
C VAL A 284 3.47 6.77 7.10
N THR A 285 4.51 6.07 6.61
CA THR A 285 4.52 5.51 5.25
C THR A 285 3.47 4.39 5.08
N PRO A 286 3.40 3.35 5.94
CA PRO A 286 2.30 2.38 5.93
C PRO A 286 0.90 3.00 6.06
N MET A 287 0.73 4.06 6.86
CA MET A 287 -0.54 4.78 6.90
C MET A 287 -0.85 5.43 5.53
N GLN A 288 0.12 6.07 4.89
CA GLN A 288 -0.14 6.64 3.56
C GLN A 288 -0.39 5.57 2.48
N ASP A 289 0.26 4.41 2.57
CA ASP A 289 0.04 3.28 1.65
C ASP A 289 -1.38 2.71 1.81
N ALA A 290 -1.74 2.35 3.04
CA ALA A 290 -3.06 1.85 3.40
C ALA A 290 -4.18 2.84 3.04
N LEU A 291 -3.95 4.15 3.10
CA LEU A 291 -4.93 5.15 2.65
C LEU A 291 -4.99 5.24 1.12
N SER A 292 -3.85 5.14 0.44
CA SER A 292 -3.77 5.22 -1.02
C SER A 292 -4.42 4.03 -1.71
N ASP A 293 -4.23 2.80 -1.22
CA ASP A 293 -4.89 1.59 -1.78
C ASP A 293 -6.23 1.24 -1.11
N GLY A 294 -6.43 1.58 0.17
CA GLY A 294 -7.70 1.39 0.88
C GLY A 294 -7.73 0.11 1.71
N THR A 295 -6.70 -0.07 2.54
CA THR A 295 -6.48 -1.24 3.41
C THR A 295 -6.94 -0.91 4.83
N PRO A 296 -7.81 -1.72 5.48
CA PRO A 296 -8.25 -1.45 6.84
C PRO A 296 -7.10 -1.65 7.83
N MET A 297 -6.69 -0.59 8.51
CA MET A 297 -5.63 -0.63 9.52
C MET A 297 -6.00 0.24 10.73
N VAL A 298 -5.70 -0.24 11.93
CA VAL A 298 -5.90 0.49 13.18
C VAL A 298 -4.56 0.63 13.88
N VAL A 299 -4.03 1.85 13.92
CA VAL A 299 -2.75 2.18 14.55
C VAL A 299 -2.99 2.70 15.95
N PHE A 300 -2.43 2.01 16.94
CA PHE A 300 -2.34 2.46 18.32
C PHE A 300 -0.91 2.90 18.60
N CYS A 301 -0.72 4.17 18.93
CA CYS A 301 0.58 4.71 19.34
C CYS A 301 0.51 5.21 20.78
N GLY A 302 1.54 4.92 21.57
CA GLY A 302 1.71 5.57 22.87
C GLY A 302 2.00 7.07 22.69
N GLN A 303 1.72 7.86 23.72
CA GLN A 303 2.06 9.28 23.78
C GLN A 303 2.65 9.63 25.16
N VAL A 304 3.41 10.73 25.22
CA VAL A 304 3.85 11.30 26.51
C VAL A 304 2.66 11.58 27.43
N PRO A 305 2.83 11.62 28.77
CA PRO A 305 1.75 11.93 29.70
C PRO A 305 1.04 13.24 29.34
N THR A 306 -0.28 13.35 29.56
CA THR A 306 -1.07 14.54 29.16
C THR A 306 -0.54 15.85 29.72
N THR A 307 0.14 15.83 30.86
CA THR A 307 0.79 16.97 31.52
C THR A 307 2.07 17.46 30.83
N ALA A 308 2.60 16.71 29.87
CA ALA A 308 3.83 17.00 29.11
C ALA A 308 3.57 17.23 27.62
N ILE A 309 2.30 17.24 27.18
CA ILE A 309 1.94 17.49 25.78
C ILE A 309 2.01 19.00 25.49
N GLY A 310 2.70 19.36 24.41
CA GLY A 310 3.00 20.72 24.01
C GLY A 310 4.22 21.31 24.72
N THR A 311 5.16 20.48 25.22
CA THR A 311 6.35 20.97 25.94
C THR A 311 7.69 20.50 25.36
N ASP A 312 7.70 19.99 24.13
CA ASP A 312 8.85 19.38 23.45
C ASP A 312 9.48 18.25 24.29
N ALA A 313 8.62 17.41 24.88
CA ALA A 313 9.01 16.38 25.83
C ALA A 313 9.77 15.21 25.18
N PHE A 314 10.46 14.41 26.00
CA PHE A 314 11.22 13.25 25.51
C PHE A 314 10.30 12.24 24.80
N GLN A 315 10.61 11.98 23.52
CA GLN A 315 9.79 11.17 22.60
C GLN A 315 8.36 11.70 22.38
N GLU A 316 8.13 13.00 22.54
CA GLU A 316 6.92 13.67 22.04
C GLU A 316 6.97 13.83 20.51
N ALA A 317 5.81 13.74 19.87
CA ALA A 317 5.54 14.28 18.55
C ALA A 317 4.03 14.57 18.41
N ASP A 318 3.64 15.57 17.61
CA ASP A 318 2.23 15.76 17.21
C ASP A 318 1.84 14.71 16.16
N VAL A 319 1.72 13.46 16.60
CA VAL A 319 1.33 12.32 15.76
C VAL A 319 -0.07 12.54 15.17
N VAL A 320 -0.97 13.19 15.91
CA VAL A 320 -2.32 13.54 15.44
C VAL A 320 -2.28 14.63 14.35
N GLY A 321 -1.28 15.52 14.38
CA GLY A 321 -0.96 16.46 13.31
C GLY A 321 -0.40 15.77 12.07
N ILE A 322 0.68 15.00 12.26
CA ILE A 322 1.43 14.33 11.20
C ILE A 322 0.54 13.33 10.45
N SER A 323 -0.19 12.47 11.17
CA SER A 323 -1.02 11.42 10.57
C SER A 323 -2.34 11.91 9.97
N ARG A 324 -2.69 13.20 10.13
CA ARG A 324 -3.99 13.76 9.69
C ARG A 324 -4.20 13.69 8.17
N ALA A 325 -3.12 13.72 7.39
CA ALA A 325 -3.18 13.64 5.93
C ALA A 325 -3.19 12.19 5.42
N CYS A 326 -2.60 11.25 6.17
CA CYS A 326 -2.45 9.84 5.79
C CYS A 326 -3.38 8.87 6.52
N THR A 327 -4.38 9.37 7.25
CA THR A 327 -5.45 8.55 7.89
C THR A 327 -6.84 8.97 7.42
N LYS A 328 -7.82 8.07 7.51
CA LYS A 328 -9.25 8.40 7.37
C LYS A 328 -9.74 9.27 8.53
N TRP A 329 -9.20 9.03 9.71
CA TRP A 329 -9.54 9.68 10.98
C TRP A 329 -8.45 9.39 12.00
N ASN A 330 -8.22 10.33 12.92
CA ASN A 330 -7.37 10.12 14.08
C ASN A 330 -7.90 10.83 15.33
N VAL A 331 -7.46 10.38 16.51
CA VAL A 331 -7.86 10.92 17.80
C VAL A 331 -6.76 10.73 18.84
N MET A 332 -6.71 11.62 19.84
CA MET A 332 -5.96 11.43 21.09
C MET A 332 -6.95 11.17 22.22
N VAL A 333 -6.73 10.09 22.98
CA VAL A 333 -7.58 9.70 24.12
C VAL A 333 -7.24 10.57 25.33
N LYS A 334 -8.21 11.35 25.83
CA LYS A 334 -7.96 12.35 26.89
C LYS A 334 -8.32 11.87 28.30
N ASN A 335 -8.99 10.73 28.42
CA ASN A 335 -9.36 10.10 29.69
C ASN A 335 -9.68 8.61 29.49
N VAL A 336 -9.46 7.78 30.51
CA VAL A 336 -9.66 6.33 30.42
C VAL A 336 -11.12 5.94 30.12
N ALA A 337 -12.10 6.75 30.54
CA ALA A 337 -13.52 6.46 30.34
C ALA A 337 -13.99 6.63 28.87
N GLU A 338 -13.25 7.33 28.01
CA GLU A 338 -13.55 7.35 26.57
C GLU A 338 -12.79 6.28 25.75
N LEU A 339 -11.82 5.58 26.34
CA LEU A 339 -10.95 4.65 25.62
C LEU A 339 -11.72 3.54 24.87
N PRO A 340 -12.70 2.82 25.47
CA PRO A 340 -13.49 1.81 24.74
C PRO A 340 -14.22 2.39 23.52
N ARG A 341 -14.82 3.57 23.69
CA ARG A 341 -15.52 4.27 22.60
C ARG A 341 -14.55 4.65 21.48
N ARG A 342 -13.34 5.14 21.78
CA ARG A 342 -12.34 5.49 20.76
C ARG A 342 -11.82 4.27 20.01
N ILE A 343 -11.61 3.16 20.71
CA ILE A 343 -11.24 1.88 20.07
C ILE A 343 -12.36 1.39 19.14
N LYS A 344 -13.62 1.43 19.58
CA LYS A 344 -14.79 1.08 18.75
C LYS A 344 -14.91 2.01 17.52
N GLU A 345 -14.86 3.33 17.72
CA GLU A 345 -14.87 4.34 16.65
C GLU A 345 -13.77 4.08 15.61
N ALA A 346 -12.56 3.74 16.07
CA ALA A 346 -11.44 3.43 15.19
C ALA A 346 -11.71 2.22 14.28
N PHE A 347 -12.16 1.09 14.84
CA PHE A 347 -12.47 -0.11 14.04
C PHE A 347 -13.66 0.10 13.10
N GLU A 348 -14.69 0.84 13.52
CA GLU A 348 -15.85 1.18 12.70
C GLU A 348 -15.45 2.08 11.52
N ILE A 349 -14.62 3.11 11.75
CA ILE A 349 -14.15 4.02 10.69
C ILE A 349 -13.12 3.31 9.79
N ALA A 350 -12.26 2.42 10.30
CA ALA A 350 -11.29 1.69 9.47
C ALA A 350 -11.95 0.74 8.46
N THR A 351 -13.11 0.17 8.81
CA THR A 351 -13.82 -0.85 8.01
C THR A 351 -14.98 -0.33 7.16
N SER A 352 -15.64 0.77 7.56
CA SER A 352 -16.81 1.31 6.84
C SER A 352 -16.48 2.14 5.59
N GLY A 353 -17.39 2.15 4.62
CA GLY A 353 -17.20 2.82 3.33
C GLY A 353 -16.06 2.18 2.52
N ARG A 354 -15.18 2.98 1.91
CA ARG A 354 -13.87 2.47 1.47
C ARG A 354 -13.00 2.23 2.72
N PRO A 355 -12.46 1.01 2.94
CA PRO A 355 -11.58 0.75 4.08
C PRO A 355 -10.33 1.63 4.07
N GLY A 356 -9.67 1.77 5.22
CA GLY A 356 -8.44 2.55 5.32
C GLY A 356 -7.88 2.64 6.74
N PRO A 357 -6.76 3.34 6.91
CA PRO A 357 -6.06 3.48 8.18
C PRO A 357 -6.70 4.54 9.08
N VAL A 358 -6.64 4.28 10.38
CA VAL A 358 -6.96 5.23 11.45
C VAL A 358 -5.89 5.20 12.53
N LEU A 359 -5.76 6.27 13.32
CA LEU A 359 -4.79 6.35 14.41
C LEU A 359 -5.45 6.77 15.74
N VAL A 360 -5.13 6.05 16.81
CA VAL A 360 -5.54 6.36 18.18
C VAL A 360 -4.29 6.57 19.02
N ASP A 361 -4.08 7.81 19.44
CA ASP A 361 -2.95 8.27 20.25
C ASP A 361 -3.27 8.10 21.74
N LEU A 362 -2.39 7.42 22.47
CA LEU A 362 -2.63 6.86 23.80
C LEU A 362 -1.62 7.41 24.84
N PRO A 363 -1.93 8.52 25.53
CA PRO A 363 -1.08 9.05 26.60
C PRO A 363 -0.80 8.05 27.72
N LYS A 364 0.45 8.01 28.19
CA LYS A 364 0.93 7.05 29.19
C LYS A 364 0.17 7.08 30.52
N ASP A 365 -0.21 8.28 30.97
CA ASP A 365 -1.00 8.50 32.18
C ASP A 365 -2.47 8.08 32.03
N ILE A 366 -3.00 8.09 30.80
CA ILE A 366 -4.35 7.61 30.49
C ILE A 366 -4.38 6.09 30.37
N THR A 367 -3.34 5.47 29.82
CA THR A 367 -3.22 4.00 29.74
C THR A 367 -2.85 3.36 31.08
N ALA A 368 -2.06 4.04 31.93
CA ALA A 368 -1.85 3.65 33.32
C ALA A 368 -3.01 4.04 34.27
N GLY A 369 -3.95 4.86 33.80
CA GLY A 369 -5.08 5.35 34.60
C GLY A 369 -6.15 4.27 34.82
N ILE A 370 -6.62 4.14 36.06
CA ILE A 370 -7.68 3.18 36.44
C ILE A 370 -9.08 3.80 36.25
N LEU A 371 -9.99 3.08 35.59
CA LEU A 371 -11.38 3.48 35.44
C LEU A 371 -12.14 3.31 36.76
N ARG A 372 -12.68 4.41 37.31
CA ARG A 372 -13.37 4.46 38.62
C ARG A 372 -14.88 4.69 38.55
N LYS A 373 -15.47 4.70 37.35
CA LYS A 373 -16.90 4.97 37.13
C LYS A 373 -17.42 4.12 35.96
N PRO A 374 -18.65 3.61 36.02
CA PRO A 374 -19.31 2.99 34.88
C PRO A 374 -19.40 3.95 33.68
N ILE A 375 -19.45 3.39 32.48
CA ILE A 375 -19.50 4.14 31.21
C ILE A 375 -20.75 3.79 30.40
N PRO A 376 -21.24 4.65 29.49
CA PRO A 376 -22.40 4.33 28.65
C PRO A 376 -22.16 3.07 27.82
N MET A 377 -23.06 2.10 27.90
CA MET A 377 -22.92 0.74 27.33
C MET A 377 -22.89 0.72 25.79
N ASN A 378 -23.34 1.79 25.13
CA ASN A 378 -23.11 2.01 23.69
C ASN A 378 -21.63 2.33 23.34
N SER A 379 -20.77 2.54 24.34
CA SER A 379 -19.31 2.64 24.22
C SER A 379 -18.63 1.26 24.20
N THR A 380 -19.33 0.21 24.65
CA THR A 380 -18.79 -1.16 24.80
C THR A 380 -19.54 -2.19 23.94
N LEU A 381 -20.78 -1.91 23.54
CA LEU A 381 -21.59 -2.70 22.61
C LEU A 381 -21.94 -1.93 21.32
N PRO A 382 -22.27 -2.61 20.20
CA PRO A 382 -22.82 -1.98 18.99
C PRO A 382 -24.12 -1.21 19.27
N SER A 383 -24.35 -0.13 18.53
CA SER A 383 -25.49 0.79 18.73
C SER A 383 -26.55 0.67 17.64
N HIS A 384 -27.82 0.66 18.02
CA HIS A 384 -28.94 0.63 17.08
C HIS A 384 -29.05 1.95 16.26
N PRO A 385 -29.48 1.88 14.98
CA PRO A 385 -29.65 3.06 14.14
C PRO A 385 -30.86 3.91 14.57
N SER A 386 -30.77 5.23 14.46
CA SER A 386 -31.87 6.15 14.80
C SER A 386 -33.01 6.11 13.77
N ALA A 387 -34.21 6.56 14.16
CA ALA A 387 -35.35 6.69 13.25
C ALA A 387 -35.04 7.56 12.02
N ALA A 388 -34.28 8.66 12.19
CA ALA A 388 -33.82 9.50 11.07
C ALA A 388 -32.84 8.75 10.15
N THR A 389 -31.96 7.91 10.72
CA THR A 389 -31.06 7.03 9.94
C THR A 389 -31.85 6.00 9.14
N LEU A 390 -32.94 5.45 9.69
CA LEU A 390 -33.82 4.50 8.98
C LEU A 390 -34.59 5.17 7.84
N ALA A 391 -35.16 6.36 8.07
CA ALA A 391 -35.85 7.13 7.03
C ALA A 391 -34.92 7.52 5.86
N ALA A 392 -33.68 7.94 6.17
CA ALA A 392 -32.67 8.24 5.16
C ALA A 392 -32.31 7.00 4.32
N ARG A 393 -32.10 5.83 4.95
CA ARG A 393 -31.81 4.57 4.26
C ARG A 393 -32.92 4.14 3.29
N GLU A 394 -34.19 4.34 3.66
CA GLU A 394 -35.32 4.01 2.80
C GLU A 394 -35.38 4.91 1.55
N LEU A 395 -35.14 6.22 1.70
CA LEU A 395 -35.05 7.12 0.56
C LEU A 395 -33.86 6.77 -0.36
N SER A 396 -32.70 6.46 0.22
CA SER A 396 -31.54 5.96 -0.53
C SER A 396 -31.83 4.67 -1.29
N ARG A 397 -32.57 3.72 -0.70
CA ARG A 397 -32.99 2.47 -1.37
C ARG A 397 -33.85 2.74 -2.60
N GLN A 398 -34.84 3.63 -2.50
CA GLN A 398 -35.72 3.97 -3.62
C GLN A 398 -34.95 4.65 -4.76
N HIS A 399 -34.00 5.54 -4.44
CA HIS A 399 -33.12 6.15 -5.44
C HIS A 399 -32.20 5.12 -6.09
N LEU A 400 -31.57 4.25 -5.29
CA LEU A 400 -30.71 3.16 -5.76
C LEU A 400 -31.45 2.23 -6.71
N GLU A 401 -32.66 1.77 -6.37
CA GLU A 401 -33.47 0.92 -7.25
C GLU A 401 -33.82 1.59 -8.58
N ALA A 402 -34.14 2.89 -8.56
CA ALA A 402 -34.37 3.66 -9.78
C ALA A 402 -33.09 3.76 -10.64
N THR A 403 -31.92 3.86 -10.02
CA THR A 403 -30.62 3.91 -10.70
C THR A 403 -30.20 2.55 -11.26
N ILE A 404 -30.34 1.46 -10.50
CA ILE A 404 -30.10 0.10 -11.01
C ILE A 404 -30.99 -0.20 -12.22
N LYS A 405 -32.26 0.26 -12.24
CA LYS A 405 -33.16 0.13 -13.40
C LYS A 405 -32.66 0.87 -14.65
N ARG A 406 -31.97 2.01 -14.50
CA ARG A 406 -31.35 2.74 -15.62
C ARG A 406 -30.07 2.04 -16.09
N VAL A 407 -29.23 1.58 -15.16
CA VAL A 407 -28.04 0.76 -15.46
C VAL A 407 -28.40 -0.53 -16.21
N ALA A 408 -29.41 -1.27 -15.75
CA ALA A 408 -29.88 -2.49 -16.41
C ALA A 408 -30.30 -2.22 -17.87
N ARG A 409 -30.95 -1.09 -18.14
CA ARG A 409 -31.29 -0.66 -19.50
C ARG A 409 -30.04 -0.47 -20.37
N LEU A 410 -29.02 0.24 -19.87
CA LEU A 410 -27.75 0.44 -20.59
C LEU A 410 -27.05 -0.90 -20.88
N VAL A 411 -26.95 -1.79 -19.89
CA VAL A 411 -26.35 -3.13 -20.04
C VAL A 411 -27.09 -3.98 -21.09
N ASN A 412 -28.43 -3.89 -21.12
CA ASN A 412 -29.27 -4.61 -22.07
C ASN A 412 -29.26 -4.03 -23.50
N MET A 413 -28.85 -2.76 -23.67
CA MET A 413 -28.75 -2.09 -24.98
C MET A 413 -27.34 -2.21 -25.60
N ALA A 414 -26.29 -2.16 -24.77
CA ALA A 414 -24.90 -2.12 -25.20
C ALA A 414 -24.50 -3.30 -26.11
N LYS A 415 -23.66 -3.02 -27.11
CA LYS A 415 -23.15 -4.00 -28.08
C LYS A 415 -21.73 -4.44 -27.75
N LYS A 416 -20.87 -3.49 -27.34
CA LYS A 416 -19.45 -3.66 -27.00
C LYS A 416 -19.18 -3.33 -25.51
N PRO A 417 -19.87 -3.96 -24.53
CA PRO A 417 -19.64 -3.66 -23.12
C PRO A 417 -18.29 -4.21 -22.62
N VAL A 418 -17.75 -3.61 -21.56
CA VAL A 418 -16.59 -4.11 -20.79
C VAL A 418 -16.84 -3.92 -19.29
N LEU A 419 -16.50 -4.95 -18.50
CA LEU A 419 -16.43 -4.87 -17.04
C LEU A 419 -15.01 -4.43 -16.63
N TYR A 420 -14.88 -3.29 -15.95
CA TYR A 420 -13.63 -2.77 -15.39
C TYR A 420 -13.65 -2.93 -13.86
N VAL A 421 -12.86 -3.87 -13.35
CA VAL A 421 -12.95 -4.33 -11.96
C VAL A 421 -11.76 -3.85 -11.13
N GLY A 422 -12.04 -3.34 -9.93
CA GLY A 422 -11.04 -2.92 -8.96
C GLY A 422 -11.21 -3.59 -7.59
N GLN A 423 -10.32 -3.23 -6.67
CA GLN A 423 -10.25 -3.78 -5.30
C GLN A 423 -11.56 -3.67 -4.52
N GLY A 424 -12.43 -2.69 -4.81
CA GLY A 424 -13.70 -2.50 -4.12
C GLY A 424 -14.65 -3.71 -4.24
N LEU A 425 -14.56 -4.50 -5.32
CA LEU A 425 -15.32 -5.74 -5.44
C LEU A 425 -14.81 -6.83 -4.49
N LEU A 426 -13.53 -6.81 -4.12
CA LEU A 426 -12.89 -7.77 -3.20
C LEU A 426 -13.20 -7.49 -1.71
N ALA A 427 -14.00 -6.46 -1.40
CA ALA A 427 -14.47 -6.18 -0.05
C ALA A 427 -15.37 -7.31 0.48
N ARG A 428 -16.27 -7.82 -0.37
CA ARG A 428 -17.17 -8.95 -0.06
C ARG A 428 -16.65 -10.26 -0.66
N PRO A 429 -16.67 -11.39 0.07
CA PRO A 429 -16.35 -12.72 -0.48
C PRO A 429 -17.18 -13.09 -1.73
N GLU A 430 -18.40 -12.57 -1.83
CA GLU A 430 -19.38 -12.88 -2.87
C GLU A 430 -19.11 -12.12 -4.18
N GLY A 431 -18.37 -11.01 -4.14
CA GLY A 431 -18.14 -10.11 -5.28
C GLY A 431 -17.59 -10.81 -6.54
N PRO A 432 -16.52 -11.62 -6.45
CA PRO A 432 -15.99 -12.41 -7.58
C PRO A 432 -17.01 -13.36 -8.20
N LYS A 433 -17.87 -13.98 -7.38
CA LYS A 433 -18.93 -14.89 -7.85
C LYS A 433 -19.99 -14.11 -8.64
N LEU A 434 -20.49 -13.01 -8.08
CA LEU A 434 -21.51 -12.16 -8.72
C LEU A 434 -20.98 -11.50 -10.01
N LEU A 435 -19.68 -11.16 -10.06
CA LEU A 435 -19.01 -10.72 -11.28
C LEU A 435 -19.00 -11.81 -12.35
N LYS A 436 -18.65 -13.05 -12.00
CA LYS A 436 -18.71 -14.17 -12.97
C LYS A 436 -20.13 -14.40 -13.47
N GLU A 437 -21.12 -14.38 -12.58
CA GLU A 437 -22.54 -14.49 -12.96
C GLU A 437 -22.96 -13.40 -13.95
N LEU A 438 -22.51 -12.13 -13.78
CA LEU A 438 -22.82 -11.07 -14.74
C LEU A 438 -22.07 -11.24 -16.07
N ALA A 439 -20.77 -11.54 -16.00
CA ALA A 439 -19.92 -11.72 -17.18
C ALA A 439 -20.38 -12.91 -18.05
N ASP A 440 -20.81 -14.00 -17.43
CA ASP A 440 -21.40 -15.17 -18.10
C ASP A 440 -22.80 -14.82 -18.64
N LYS A 441 -23.71 -14.29 -17.81
CA LYS A 441 -25.11 -14.04 -18.19
C LYS A 441 -25.26 -13.06 -19.36
N ALA A 442 -24.50 -11.97 -19.38
CA ALA A 442 -24.61 -10.93 -20.40
C ALA A 442 -23.50 -10.99 -21.48
N CYS A 443 -22.69 -12.06 -21.47
CA CYS A 443 -21.55 -12.28 -22.34
C CYS A 443 -20.63 -11.04 -22.41
N ILE A 444 -20.08 -10.62 -21.27
CA ILE A 444 -19.29 -9.38 -21.15
C ILE A 444 -17.81 -9.71 -20.84
N PRO A 445 -16.83 -9.18 -21.60
CA PRO A 445 -15.42 -9.29 -21.29
C PRO A 445 -15.01 -8.48 -20.04
N VAL A 446 -14.03 -8.98 -19.30
CA VAL A 446 -13.64 -8.47 -17.97
C VAL A 446 -12.17 -8.06 -17.97
N THR A 447 -11.87 -6.84 -17.53
CA THR A 447 -10.51 -6.37 -17.23
C THR A 447 -10.39 -5.91 -15.77
N THR A 448 -9.21 -6.03 -15.20
CA THR A 448 -8.91 -5.70 -13.80
C THR A 448 -7.89 -4.56 -13.70
N SER A 449 -7.94 -3.76 -12.65
CA SER A 449 -6.76 -2.99 -12.22
C SER A 449 -5.74 -3.90 -11.54
N LEU A 450 -4.51 -3.42 -11.30
CA LEU A 450 -3.49 -4.11 -10.50
C LEU A 450 -4.03 -4.64 -9.16
N GLN A 451 -4.85 -3.83 -8.46
CA GLN A 451 -5.47 -4.21 -7.19
C GLN A 451 -6.78 -5.02 -7.33
N GLY A 452 -7.26 -5.23 -8.55
CA GLY A 452 -8.38 -6.11 -8.89
C GLY A 452 -7.93 -7.51 -9.35
N LEU A 453 -6.62 -7.78 -9.42
CA LEU A 453 -6.11 -9.09 -9.86
C LEU A 453 -6.58 -10.21 -8.93
N GLY A 454 -7.05 -11.31 -9.53
CA GLY A 454 -7.70 -12.42 -8.83
C GLY A 454 -9.21 -12.22 -8.56
N ALA A 455 -9.81 -11.07 -8.89
CA ALA A 455 -11.27 -10.90 -8.82
C ALA A 455 -12.04 -11.69 -9.89
N PHE A 456 -11.36 -12.14 -10.95
CA PHE A 456 -11.90 -12.93 -12.06
C PHE A 456 -10.85 -13.99 -12.46
N ASP A 457 -11.30 -15.12 -13.02
CA ASP A 457 -10.38 -16.19 -13.47
C ASP A 457 -9.79 -15.81 -14.83
N GLU A 458 -8.47 -15.61 -14.89
CA GLU A 458 -7.78 -15.29 -16.14
C GLU A 458 -7.74 -16.42 -17.17
N GLN A 459 -8.10 -17.66 -16.80
CA GLN A 459 -8.30 -18.75 -17.76
C GLN A 459 -9.66 -18.68 -18.48
N ASP A 460 -10.61 -17.87 -18.01
CA ASP A 460 -11.90 -17.66 -18.70
C ASP A 460 -11.67 -16.85 -20.00
N PRO A 461 -12.15 -17.30 -21.18
CA PRO A 461 -11.96 -16.59 -22.46
C PRO A 461 -12.42 -15.13 -22.47
N LYS A 462 -13.31 -14.74 -21.54
CA LYS A 462 -13.78 -13.36 -21.35
C LYS A 462 -12.77 -12.46 -20.64
N SER A 463 -11.72 -13.00 -20.01
CA SER A 463 -10.67 -12.20 -19.37
C SER A 463 -9.86 -11.41 -20.40
N LEU A 464 -9.61 -10.14 -20.11
CA LEU A 464 -8.71 -9.25 -20.82
C LEU A 464 -7.38 -9.02 -20.06
N HIS A 465 -7.21 -9.68 -18.89
CA HIS A 465 -6.16 -9.39 -17.91
C HIS A 465 -6.17 -7.93 -17.44
N MET A 466 -5.06 -7.48 -16.85
CA MET A 466 -4.87 -6.12 -16.34
C MET A 466 -4.94 -5.05 -17.45
N LEU A 467 -5.58 -3.90 -17.21
CA LEU A 467 -5.47 -2.69 -18.06
C LEU A 467 -4.49 -1.62 -17.51
N GLY A 468 -4.19 -0.62 -18.33
CA GLY A 468 -3.48 0.59 -17.93
C GLY A 468 -2.08 0.71 -18.54
N MET A 469 -1.21 1.48 -17.88
CA MET A 469 0.13 1.84 -18.35
C MET A 469 0.97 0.64 -18.78
N HIS A 470 0.99 -0.42 -17.98
CA HIS A 470 1.63 -1.71 -18.30
C HIS A 470 0.61 -2.86 -18.39
N GLY A 471 -0.65 -2.52 -18.67
CA GLY A 471 -1.71 -3.50 -18.94
C GLY A 471 -1.55 -4.21 -20.28
N SER A 472 -2.44 -5.15 -20.55
CA SER A 472 -2.51 -5.81 -21.84
C SER A 472 -2.99 -4.84 -22.93
N ALA A 473 -2.42 -4.97 -24.12
CA ALA A 473 -2.83 -4.17 -25.27
C ALA A 473 -4.31 -4.39 -25.62
N TYR A 474 -4.83 -5.62 -25.49
CA TYR A 474 -6.24 -5.94 -25.76
C TYR A 474 -7.20 -5.36 -24.72
N ALA A 475 -6.84 -5.29 -23.43
CA ALA A 475 -7.64 -4.55 -22.44
C ALA A 475 -7.67 -3.06 -22.76
N ASN A 476 -6.51 -2.47 -23.08
CA ASN A 476 -6.38 -1.06 -23.42
C ASN A 476 -7.13 -0.69 -24.71
N MET A 477 -7.11 -1.55 -25.74
CA MET A 477 -7.95 -1.38 -26.93
C MET A 477 -9.44 -1.50 -26.59
N ALA A 478 -9.85 -2.56 -25.87
CA ALA A 478 -11.25 -2.79 -25.53
C ALA A 478 -11.85 -1.61 -24.73
N MET A 479 -11.11 -1.05 -23.79
CA MET A 479 -11.54 0.12 -22.98
C MET A 479 -11.66 1.42 -23.79
N GLN A 480 -10.96 1.54 -24.92
CA GLN A 480 -11.13 2.69 -25.83
C GLN A 480 -12.30 2.49 -26.80
N GLU A 481 -12.58 1.24 -27.14
CA GLU A 481 -13.52 0.82 -28.18
C GLU A 481 -14.91 0.42 -27.65
N ALA A 482 -15.06 0.25 -26.34
CA ALA A 482 -16.31 -0.11 -25.68
C ALA A 482 -17.38 0.98 -25.82
N ASP A 483 -18.64 0.58 -26.02
CA ASP A 483 -19.79 1.50 -25.94
C ASP A 483 -20.34 1.63 -24.50
N LEU A 484 -20.09 0.64 -23.64
CA LEU A 484 -20.44 0.68 -22.21
C LEU A 484 -19.28 0.18 -21.35
N ILE A 485 -18.79 1.03 -20.44
CA ILE A 485 -17.84 0.63 -19.39
C ILE A 485 -18.60 0.49 -18.08
N ILE A 486 -18.51 -0.67 -17.45
CA ILE A 486 -19.10 -0.95 -16.13
C ILE A 486 -17.96 -1.02 -15.12
N ALA A 487 -17.69 0.09 -14.43
CA ALA A 487 -16.63 0.19 -13.44
C ALA A 487 -17.14 -0.31 -12.07
N LEU A 488 -16.54 -1.40 -11.57
CA LEU A 488 -16.91 -2.06 -10.32
C LEU A 488 -15.80 -1.90 -9.28
N GLY A 489 -16.01 -1.02 -8.29
CA GLY A 489 -15.08 -0.86 -7.16
C GLY A 489 -13.72 -0.31 -7.56
N ALA A 490 -13.67 0.55 -8.59
CA ALA A 490 -12.46 1.04 -9.23
C ALA A 490 -12.44 2.59 -9.29
N ARG A 491 -11.27 3.19 -9.06
CA ARG A 491 -11.14 4.63 -8.76
C ARG A 491 -10.62 5.53 -9.91
N PHE A 492 -10.59 5.01 -11.14
CA PHE A 492 -10.03 5.64 -12.36
C PHE A 492 -8.68 6.34 -12.08
N ASP A 493 -7.67 5.55 -11.72
CA ASP A 493 -6.30 6.03 -11.49
C ASP A 493 -5.62 6.49 -12.79
N ASP A 494 -4.67 7.44 -12.73
CA ASP A 494 -4.00 7.93 -13.94
C ASP A 494 -3.05 6.89 -14.58
N ARG A 495 -2.51 5.93 -13.81
CA ARG A 495 -1.85 4.73 -14.36
C ARG A 495 -2.82 3.80 -15.08
N VAL A 496 -4.13 3.93 -14.85
CA VAL A 496 -5.18 3.18 -15.55
C VAL A 496 -5.75 3.95 -16.75
N THR A 497 -5.97 5.27 -16.64
CA THR A 497 -6.59 6.04 -17.73
C THR A 497 -5.62 6.51 -18.80
N GLY A 498 -4.32 6.66 -18.47
CA GLY A 498 -3.42 7.46 -19.29
C GLY A 498 -3.97 8.88 -19.47
N ASN A 499 -3.98 9.39 -20.70
CA ASN A 499 -4.58 10.68 -21.04
C ASN A 499 -6.12 10.68 -20.86
N VAL A 500 -6.59 11.18 -19.71
CA VAL A 500 -8.02 11.27 -19.30
C VAL A 500 -8.93 11.91 -20.36
N ALA A 501 -8.46 12.93 -21.07
CA ALA A 501 -9.25 13.58 -22.12
C ALA A 501 -9.55 12.60 -23.26
N ARG A 502 -8.56 11.78 -23.64
CA ARG A 502 -8.63 10.78 -24.72
C ARG A 502 -9.05 9.38 -24.28
N PHE A 503 -9.27 9.17 -22.98
CA PHE A 503 -9.78 7.92 -22.41
C PHE A 503 -11.22 7.64 -22.85
N ALA A 504 -11.55 6.38 -23.16
CA ALA A 504 -12.90 5.88 -23.43
C ALA A 504 -13.77 6.71 -24.41
N PRO A 505 -13.29 7.04 -25.63
CA PRO A 505 -14.01 7.89 -26.57
C PRO A 505 -15.32 7.26 -27.08
N GLN A 506 -15.37 5.95 -27.32
CA GLN A 506 -16.58 5.29 -27.80
C GLN A 506 -17.69 5.25 -26.72
N ALA A 507 -17.32 5.08 -25.45
CA ALA A 507 -18.27 5.17 -24.33
C ALA A 507 -18.80 6.59 -24.15
N LYS A 508 -17.94 7.61 -24.23
CA LYS A 508 -18.34 9.04 -24.20
C LYS A 508 -19.32 9.39 -25.34
N LEU A 509 -19.05 8.89 -26.55
CA LEU A 509 -19.96 9.05 -27.70
C LEU A 509 -21.29 8.30 -27.48
N ALA A 510 -21.24 7.06 -27.02
CA ALA A 510 -22.42 6.24 -26.74
C ALA A 510 -23.31 6.82 -25.63
N ALA A 511 -22.75 7.56 -24.66
CA ALA A 511 -23.51 8.32 -23.67
C ALA A 511 -24.26 9.50 -24.30
N ALA A 512 -23.59 10.29 -25.14
CA ALA A 512 -24.21 11.41 -25.87
C ALA A 512 -25.31 10.94 -26.84
N GLU A 513 -25.18 9.73 -27.38
CA GLU A 513 -26.17 9.06 -28.23
C GLU A 513 -27.22 8.24 -27.45
N GLY A 514 -27.19 8.25 -26.10
CA GLY A 514 -28.17 7.58 -25.24
C GLY A 514 -28.19 6.05 -25.31
N ARG A 515 -27.12 5.42 -25.83
CA ARG A 515 -27.03 3.97 -26.09
C ARG A 515 -25.97 3.22 -25.27
N GLY A 516 -25.21 3.92 -24.44
CA GLY A 516 -24.12 3.38 -23.62
C GLY A 516 -23.58 4.42 -22.65
N GLY A 517 -22.28 4.34 -22.32
CA GLY A 517 -21.63 5.30 -21.42
C GLY A 517 -20.66 4.70 -20.42
N ILE A 518 -20.47 5.37 -19.29
CA ILE A 518 -19.69 4.88 -18.15
C ILE A 518 -20.63 4.74 -16.95
N VAL A 519 -20.79 3.51 -16.46
CA VAL A 519 -21.49 3.23 -15.20
C VAL A 519 -20.45 3.03 -14.11
N HIS A 520 -20.60 3.70 -12.98
CA HIS A 520 -19.62 3.67 -11.88
C HIS A 520 -20.24 3.20 -10.57
N PHE A 521 -19.91 1.96 -10.16
CA PHE A 521 -20.22 1.43 -8.84
C PHE A 521 -19.06 1.76 -7.89
N GLU A 522 -19.34 2.54 -6.85
CA GLU A 522 -18.35 3.09 -5.93
C GLU A 522 -19.00 3.39 -4.57
N VAL A 523 -18.29 3.08 -3.48
CA VAL A 523 -18.77 3.24 -2.10
C VAL A 523 -18.44 4.61 -1.51
N MET A 524 -17.54 5.37 -2.16
CA MET A 524 -17.16 6.73 -1.75
C MET A 524 -17.61 7.79 -2.77
N PRO A 525 -18.59 8.65 -2.44
CA PRO A 525 -18.99 9.79 -3.28
C PRO A 525 -17.84 10.69 -3.74
N LYS A 526 -16.76 10.80 -2.95
CA LYS A 526 -15.51 11.53 -3.30
C LYS A 526 -14.83 11.03 -4.59
N ASN A 527 -15.06 9.78 -5.00
CA ASN A 527 -14.46 9.19 -6.20
C ASN A 527 -15.38 9.23 -7.43
N ILE A 528 -16.69 9.34 -7.24
CA ILE A 528 -17.68 9.48 -8.31
C ILE A 528 -17.46 10.84 -9.00
N ASN A 529 -17.50 10.87 -10.34
CA ASN A 529 -17.29 12.07 -11.16
C ASN A 529 -15.97 12.84 -10.93
N LYS A 530 -14.99 12.22 -10.24
CA LYS A 530 -13.72 12.86 -9.84
C LYS A 530 -12.68 12.97 -10.97
N VAL A 531 -12.67 12.00 -11.90
CA VAL A 531 -11.65 11.86 -12.97
C VAL A 531 -12.31 11.70 -14.33
N VAL A 532 -13.34 10.86 -14.40
CA VAL A 532 -14.23 10.72 -15.56
C VAL A 532 -15.66 10.94 -15.09
N GLU A 533 -16.49 11.48 -15.97
CA GLU A 533 -17.93 11.63 -15.76
C GLU A 533 -18.62 10.27 -15.92
N ALA A 534 -19.43 9.88 -14.94
CA ALA A 534 -20.26 8.69 -14.99
C ALA A 534 -21.66 9.05 -15.54
N THR A 535 -22.08 8.31 -16.56
CA THR A 535 -23.44 8.37 -17.13
C THR A 535 -24.48 7.88 -16.14
N GLU A 536 -24.14 6.89 -15.31
CA GLU A 536 -24.89 6.48 -14.13
C GLU A 536 -23.92 6.18 -12.98
N ALA A 537 -24.22 6.71 -11.79
CA ALA A 537 -23.41 6.51 -10.59
C ALA A 537 -24.19 5.68 -9.56
N VAL A 538 -23.64 4.55 -9.15
CA VAL A 538 -24.28 3.60 -8.24
C VAL A 538 -23.51 3.62 -6.91
N GLU A 539 -23.99 4.45 -5.98
CA GLU A 539 -23.39 4.59 -4.65
C GLU A 539 -23.63 3.32 -3.81
N GLY A 540 -22.58 2.86 -3.13
CA GLY A 540 -22.66 1.78 -2.13
C GLY A 540 -21.69 0.63 -2.40
N ASP A 541 -21.91 -0.49 -1.71
CA ASP A 541 -21.09 -1.69 -1.88
C ASP A 541 -21.30 -2.30 -3.28
N CYS A 542 -20.20 -2.63 -3.93
CA CYS A 542 -20.21 -3.07 -5.33
C CYS A 542 -20.79 -4.48 -5.51
N ALA A 543 -20.67 -5.37 -4.53
CA ALA A 543 -21.25 -6.71 -4.59
C ALA A 543 -22.74 -6.68 -4.22
N ASP A 544 -23.12 -5.94 -3.18
CA ASP A 544 -24.51 -5.78 -2.77
C ASP A 544 -25.35 -5.14 -3.90
N ASN A 545 -24.82 -4.09 -4.54
CA ASN A 545 -25.46 -3.43 -5.68
C ASN A 545 -25.47 -4.28 -6.97
N LEU A 546 -24.48 -5.15 -7.15
CA LEU A 546 -24.43 -6.08 -8.30
C LEU A 546 -25.48 -7.20 -8.17
N ALA A 547 -25.76 -7.67 -6.94
CA ALA A 547 -26.86 -8.60 -6.68
C ALA A 547 -28.24 -7.99 -7.02
N LEU A 548 -28.43 -6.67 -6.86
CA LEU A 548 -29.65 -5.96 -7.29
C LEU A 548 -29.73 -5.79 -8.81
N LEU A 549 -28.60 -5.65 -9.50
CA LEU A 549 -28.53 -5.53 -10.97
C LEU A 549 -28.81 -6.87 -11.67
N LEU A 550 -28.21 -7.96 -11.20
CA LEU A 550 -28.20 -9.26 -11.86
C LEU A 550 -29.57 -9.78 -12.33
N PRO A 551 -30.68 -9.68 -11.55
CA PRO A 551 -32.01 -10.08 -11.99
C PRO A 551 -32.55 -9.29 -13.18
N GLN A 552 -32.14 -8.02 -13.33
CA GLN A 552 -32.69 -7.06 -14.30
C GLN A 552 -31.93 -7.04 -15.63
N VAL A 553 -30.78 -7.71 -15.69
CA VAL A 553 -29.98 -7.90 -16.91
C VAL A 553 -30.54 -9.08 -17.71
N ASN A 554 -30.65 -8.92 -19.03
CA ASN A 554 -31.11 -9.94 -19.96
C ASN A 554 -29.98 -10.97 -20.23
N PRO A 555 -30.31 -12.25 -20.42
CA PRO A 555 -29.32 -13.22 -20.91
C PRO A 555 -28.92 -12.91 -22.35
N VAL A 556 -27.62 -13.01 -22.65
CA VAL A 556 -27.05 -12.84 -23.99
C VAL A 556 -26.15 -14.04 -24.28
N ALA A 557 -26.49 -14.84 -25.29
CA ALA A 557 -25.73 -16.05 -25.61
C ALA A 557 -24.33 -15.76 -26.16
N GLU A 558 -24.22 -14.79 -27.08
CA GLU A 558 -22.97 -14.45 -27.76
C GLU A 558 -22.92 -12.98 -28.19
N ARG A 559 -21.70 -12.49 -28.49
CA ARG A 559 -21.43 -11.18 -29.11
C ARG A 559 -20.35 -11.34 -30.19
N PRO A 560 -20.66 -11.99 -31.33
CA PRO A 560 -19.66 -12.49 -32.27
C PRO A 560 -18.72 -11.39 -32.79
N GLU A 561 -19.25 -10.23 -33.20
CA GLU A 561 -18.45 -9.09 -33.66
C GLU A 561 -17.47 -8.58 -32.59
N TRP A 562 -17.91 -8.46 -31.33
CA TRP A 562 -17.10 -7.92 -30.25
C TRP A 562 -16.00 -8.88 -29.82
N PHE A 563 -16.33 -10.18 -29.67
CA PHE A 563 -15.33 -11.20 -29.36
C PHE A 563 -14.38 -11.49 -30.53
N ALA A 564 -14.81 -11.34 -31.79
CA ALA A 564 -13.89 -11.38 -32.93
C ALA A 564 -12.84 -10.27 -32.85
N GLN A 565 -13.26 -9.02 -32.56
CA GLN A 565 -12.34 -7.88 -32.39
C GLN A 565 -11.38 -8.08 -31.21
N ILE A 566 -11.88 -8.59 -30.08
CA ILE A 566 -11.06 -8.89 -28.88
C ILE A 566 -10.08 -10.03 -29.13
N ASN A 567 -10.50 -11.12 -29.79
CA ASN A 567 -9.65 -12.28 -30.04
C ASN A 567 -8.54 -11.96 -31.06
N ASP A 568 -8.82 -11.12 -32.06
CA ASP A 568 -7.81 -10.54 -32.94
C ASP A 568 -6.76 -9.73 -32.15
N TRP A 569 -7.17 -8.83 -31.24
CA TRP A 569 -6.20 -8.10 -30.40
C TRP A 569 -5.40 -9.02 -29.47
N LYS A 570 -6.01 -10.06 -28.91
CA LYS A 570 -5.31 -11.09 -28.11
C LYS A 570 -4.26 -11.83 -28.92
N ALA A 571 -4.57 -12.19 -30.17
CA ALA A 571 -3.66 -12.88 -31.08
C ALA A 571 -2.54 -11.97 -31.61
N ARG A 572 -2.83 -10.69 -31.88
CA ARG A 572 -1.84 -9.72 -32.37
C ARG A 572 -0.90 -9.19 -31.28
N PHE A 573 -1.34 -9.12 -30.03
CA PHE A 573 -0.57 -8.52 -28.93
C PHE A 573 -0.54 -9.37 -27.64
N PRO A 574 -0.17 -10.67 -27.68
CA PRO A 574 -0.08 -11.49 -26.49
C PRO A 574 1.07 -11.03 -25.57
N LEU A 575 0.92 -11.23 -24.26
CA LEU A 575 1.94 -10.85 -23.27
C LEU A 575 3.24 -11.66 -23.39
N SER A 576 3.22 -12.75 -24.14
CA SER A 576 4.40 -13.54 -24.49
C SER A 576 5.31 -12.87 -25.54
N LEU A 577 4.95 -11.70 -26.09
CA LEU A 577 5.82 -10.87 -26.93
C LEU A 577 6.90 -10.16 -26.07
N TYR A 578 8.02 -10.85 -25.88
CA TYR A 578 9.26 -10.32 -25.30
C TYR A 578 10.45 -11.10 -25.87
N GLU A 579 11.67 -10.53 -25.75
CA GLU A 579 12.91 -11.16 -26.24
C GLU A 579 13.14 -12.51 -25.54
N LYS A 580 13.12 -13.60 -26.32
CA LYS A 580 13.23 -14.96 -25.76
C LYS A 580 14.62 -15.26 -25.23
N GLU A 581 14.64 -16.21 -24.30
CA GLU A 581 15.81 -16.71 -23.60
C GLU A 581 16.70 -17.53 -24.55
N SER A 582 18.02 -17.51 -24.33
CA SER A 582 18.98 -18.33 -25.06
C SER A 582 19.75 -19.23 -24.09
N PRO A 583 20.24 -20.42 -24.51
CA PRO A 583 20.79 -21.40 -23.57
C PRO A 583 22.04 -20.95 -22.78
N GLN A 584 22.77 -19.96 -23.29
CA GLN A 584 23.92 -19.32 -22.63
C GLN A 584 23.65 -17.85 -22.25
N GLY A 585 22.38 -17.43 -22.26
CA GLY A 585 21.96 -16.06 -21.95
C GLY A 585 21.60 -15.85 -20.48
N PRO A 586 21.42 -14.59 -20.06
CA PRO A 586 20.86 -14.25 -18.75
C PRO A 586 19.38 -14.64 -18.67
N ILE A 587 18.91 -14.94 -17.46
CA ILE A 587 17.53 -15.37 -17.19
C ILE A 587 16.57 -14.22 -17.50
N LYS A 588 15.57 -14.48 -18.36
CA LYS A 588 14.55 -13.47 -18.69
C LYS A 588 13.56 -13.35 -17.53
N PRO A 589 13.36 -12.14 -16.95
CA PRO A 589 12.49 -11.99 -15.79
C PRO A 589 11.03 -12.39 -16.09
N GLN A 590 10.56 -12.19 -17.32
CA GLN A 590 9.25 -12.69 -17.77
C GLN A 590 9.16 -14.23 -17.66
N THR A 591 10.15 -14.95 -18.21
CA THR A 591 10.21 -16.42 -18.21
C THR A 591 10.28 -17.00 -16.79
N LEU A 592 10.95 -16.30 -15.87
CA LEU A 592 10.99 -16.66 -14.45
C LEU A 592 9.57 -16.66 -13.83
N ILE A 593 8.78 -15.62 -14.08
CA ILE A 593 7.40 -15.53 -13.58
C ILE A 593 6.48 -16.53 -14.27
N GLU A 594 6.63 -16.77 -15.58
CA GLU A 594 5.86 -17.78 -16.30
C GLU A 594 6.15 -19.19 -15.75
N LYS A 595 7.42 -19.54 -15.49
CA LYS A 595 7.80 -20.79 -14.82
C LYS A 595 7.18 -20.89 -13.42
N LEU A 596 7.27 -19.85 -12.59
CA LEU A 596 6.65 -19.83 -11.26
C LEU A 596 5.13 -20.03 -11.32
N SER A 597 4.44 -19.36 -12.24
CA SER A 597 2.98 -19.49 -12.40
C SER A 597 2.57 -20.90 -12.83
N ASN A 598 3.38 -21.58 -13.63
CA ASN A 598 3.14 -22.96 -14.07
C ASN A 598 3.38 -23.97 -12.93
N ILE A 599 4.45 -23.78 -12.14
CA ILE A 599 4.75 -24.65 -10.99
C ILE A 599 3.67 -24.53 -9.89
N THR A 600 3.11 -23.32 -9.68
CA THR A 600 2.07 -23.08 -8.68
C THR A 600 0.63 -23.33 -9.15
N GLU A 601 0.39 -23.62 -10.44
CA GLU A 601 -0.96 -23.86 -10.97
C GLU A 601 -1.78 -24.92 -10.17
N PRO A 602 -1.22 -26.07 -9.73
CA PRO A 602 -1.97 -27.07 -8.94
C PRO A 602 -2.35 -26.63 -7.51
N ILE A 603 -1.87 -25.48 -7.04
CA ILE A 603 -2.06 -24.95 -5.68
C ILE A 603 -2.39 -23.45 -5.67
N LYS A 604 -2.86 -22.92 -6.82
CA LYS A 604 -3.08 -21.49 -7.06
C LYS A 604 -4.25 -20.92 -6.25
N ASP A 605 -5.14 -21.78 -5.75
CA ASP A 605 -6.23 -21.50 -4.80
C ASP A 605 -5.73 -21.06 -3.41
N ARG A 606 -4.54 -21.56 -3.03
CA ARG A 606 -3.86 -21.30 -1.76
C ARG A 606 -2.47 -20.70 -1.93
N THR A 607 -2.23 -20.05 -3.07
CA THR A 607 -1.01 -19.28 -3.33
C THR A 607 -1.31 -17.78 -3.30
N ILE A 608 -0.56 -17.04 -2.48
CA ILE A 608 -0.60 -15.58 -2.37
C ILE A 608 0.75 -15.04 -2.84
N ILE A 609 0.72 -14.02 -3.68
CA ILE A 609 1.86 -13.29 -4.18
C ILE A 609 1.89 -11.91 -3.54
N THR A 610 3.01 -11.56 -2.92
CA THR A 610 3.37 -10.18 -2.59
C THR A 610 4.44 -9.66 -3.53
N THR A 611 4.60 -8.34 -3.60
CA THR A 611 5.72 -7.73 -4.32
C THR A 611 6.19 -6.46 -3.62
N GLY A 612 7.47 -6.10 -3.81
CA GLY A 612 7.87 -4.69 -3.75
C GLY A 612 7.41 -3.91 -4.99
N VAL A 613 8.14 -2.86 -5.37
CA VAL A 613 7.73 -1.92 -6.42
C VAL A 613 8.85 -1.74 -7.45
N GLY A 614 8.51 -1.83 -8.73
CA GLY A 614 9.47 -1.81 -9.84
C GLY A 614 8.99 -2.58 -11.07
N GLN A 615 9.93 -3.08 -11.88
CA GLN A 615 9.58 -3.89 -13.06
C GLN A 615 9.10 -5.28 -12.69
N HIS A 616 9.68 -5.88 -11.64
CA HIS A 616 9.26 -7.18 -11.08
C HIS A 616 7.79 -7.20 -10.68
N GLN A 617 7.28 -6.13 -10.10
CA GLN A 617 5.86 -5.93 -9.78
C GLN A 617 4.98 -6.01 -11.04
N MET A 618 5.41 -5.36 -12.13
CA MET A 618 4.68 -5.39 -13.40
C MET A 618 4.79 -6.74 -14.09
N TRP A 619 5.95 -7.39 -14.10
CA TRP A 619 6.11 -8.74 -14.65
C TRP A 619 5.34 -9.80 -13.84
N ALA A 620 5.28 -9.68 -12.51
CA ALA A 620 4.40 -10.48 -11.67
C ALA A 620 2.93 -10.30 -12.09
N ALA A 621 2.45 -9.05 -12.16
CA ALA A 621 1.08 -8.74 -12.58
C ALA A 621 0.76 -9.23 -14.02
N GLN A 622 1.70 -9.10 -14.95
CA GLN A 622 1.52 -9.47 -16.36
C GLN A 622 1.59 -10.99 -16.59
N HIS A 623 2.58 -11.69 -16.03
CA HIS A 623 2.92 -13.07 -16.41
C HIS A 623 2.40 -14.14 -15.44
N TYR A 624 2.18 -13.81 -14.16
CA TYR A 624 1.48 -14.73 -13.26
C TYR A 624 -0.01 -14.77 -13.63
N ARG A 625 -0.60 -15.97 -13.74
CA ARG A 625 -2.05 -16.09 -13.94
C ARG A 625 -2.79 -15.92 -12.63
N TRP A 626 -3.74 -15.00 -12.60
CA TRP A 626 -4.57 -14.70 -11.44
C TRP A 626 -5.92 -15.40 -11.56
N ARG A 627 -6.31 -16.14 -10.51
CA ARG A 627 -7.52 -16.98 -10.55
C ARG A 627 -8.40 -16.89 -9.31
N TYR A 628 -7.84 -16.44 -8.18
CA TYR A 628 -8.51 -16.47 -6.88
C TYR A 628 -8.40 -15.11 -6.16
N PRO A 629 -9.44 -14.66 -5.45
CA PRO A 629 -9.47 -13.33 -4.84
C PRO A 629 -8.45 -13.19 -3.71
N ARG A 630 -7.94 -11.97 -3.52
CA ARG A 630 -6.95 -11.62 -2.48
C ARG A 630 -5.61 -12.39 -2.59
N SER A 631 -5.32 -12.98 -3.76
CA SER A 631 -4.03 -13.60 -4.06
C SER A 631 -2.93 -12.61 -4.49
N MET A 632 -3.28 -11.37 -4.87
CA MET A 632 -2.33 -10.28 -5.17
C MET A 632 -2.30 -9.24 -4.06
N ILE A 633 -1.13 -8.99 -3.47
CA ILE A 633 -0.90 -8.08 -2.35
C ILE A 633 0.30 -7.18 -2.67
N THR A 634 0.05 -5.96 -3.15
CA THR A 634 1.09 -5.07 -3.68
C THR A 634 0.77 -3.59 -3.40
N SER A 635 1.79 -2.76 -3.14
CA SER A 635 1.63 -1.31 -3.06
C SER A 635 1.53 -0.71 -4.47
N GLY A 636 0.35 -0.19 -4.81
CA GLY A 636 0.05 0.35 -6.15
C GLY A 636 -0.45 1.78 -6.13
N GLY A 637 -1.09 2.21 -5.04
CA GLY A 637 -1.60 3.56 -4.85
C GLY A 637 -0.56 4.54 -4.33
N LEU A 638 0.43 4.07 -3.56
CA LEU A 638 1.58 4.87 -3.13
C LEU A 638 2.88 4.44 -3.84
N GLY A 639 3.09 3.13 -4.05
CA GLY A 639 4.28 2.61 -4.72
C GLY A 639 5.48 2.50 -3.77
N THR A 640 5.27 2.01 -2.54
CA THR A 640 6.32 1.89 -1.52
C THR A 640 7.28 0.72 -1.84
N MET A 641 8.52 1.07 -2.18
CA MET A 641 9.63 0.11 -2.23
C MET A 641 9.89 -0.48 -0.84
N GLY A 642 10.12 -1.79 -0.76
CA GLY A 642 10.23 -2.52 0.52
C GLY A 642 8.91 -2.99 1.13
N TYR A 643 7.77 -2.80 0.46
CA TYR A 643 6.47 -3.32 0.88
C TYR A 643 6.41 -4.86 0.92
N GLY A 644 7.08 -5.53 -0.03
CA GLY A 644 6.96 -6.97 -0.32
C GLY A 644 7.15 -7.86 0.90
N LEU A 645 8.38 -7.98 1.39
CA LEU A 645 8.76 -8.85 2.51
C LEU A 645 7.86 -8.69 3.76
N PRO A 646 7.64 -7.49 4.34
CA PRO A 646 6.75 -7.36 5.49
C PRO A 646 5.29 -7.69 5.13
N ALA A 647 4.79 -7.32 3.94
CA ALA A 647 3.45 -7.73 3.52
C ALA A 647 3.32 -9.27 3.37
N ALA A 648 4.37 -9.96 2.93
CA ALA A 648 4.43 -11.42 2.87
C ALA A 648 4.30 -12.04 4.27
N ILE A 649 5.06 -11.51 5.23
CA ILE A 649 5.05 -11.95 6.63
C ILE A 649 3.64 -11.79 7.21
N GLY A 650 3.02 -10.63 7.00
CA GLY A 650 1.63 -10.38 7.39
C GLY A 650 0.61 -11.31 6.73
N ALA A 651 0.74 -11.54 5.42
CA ALA A 651 -0.15 -12.42 4.65
C ALA A 651 -0.02 -13.89 5.07
N LYS A 652 1.20 -14.35 5.40
CA LYS A 652 1.46 -15.70 5.92
C LYS A 652 0.94 -15.89 7.35
N VAL A 653 0.97 -14.85 8.19
CA VAL A 653 0.30 -14.83 9.50
C VAL A 653 -1.23 -14.89 9.34
N ALA A 654 -1.80 -14.19 8.35
CA ALA A 654 -3.24 -14.27 8.05
C ALA A 654 -3.68 -15.63 7.48
N ARG A 655 -2.79 -16.35 6.80
CA ARG A 655 -3.07 -17.60 6.06
C ARG A 655 -1.89 -18.58 6.22
N PRO A 656 -1.71 -19.21 7.41
CA PRO A 656 -0.56 -20.06 7.69
C PRO A 656 -0.41 -21.25 6.73
N ASP A 657 -1.52 -21.82 6.25
CA ASP A 657 -1.51 -22.96 5.32
C ASP A 657 -1.30 -22.56 3.84
N ALA A 658 -1.24 -21.27 3.52
CA ALA A 658 -1.02 -20.78 2.16
C ALA A 658 0.47 -20.76 1.79
N LEU A 659 0.77 -21.01 0.52
CA LEU A 659 2.06 -20.66 -0.06
C LEU A 659 2.08 -19.14 -0.24
N VAL A 660 2.99 -18.45 0.44
CA VAL A 660 3.13 -16.98 0.32
C VAL A 660 4.51 -16.67 -0.24
N ILE A 661 4.53 -16.14 -1.47
CA ILE A 661 5.74 -15.81 -2.20
C ILE A 661 5.85 -14.30 -2.33
N ASP A 662 6.99 -13.75 -1.95
CA ASP A 662 7.34 -12.37 -2.22
C ASP A 662 8.19 -12.28 -3.48
N ILE A 663 7.63 -11.73 -4.55
CA ILE A 663 8.36 -11.48 -5.80
C ILE A 663 8.88 -10.04 -5.71
N ASP A 664 10.13 -9.88 -5.29
CA ASP A 664 10.74 -8.57 -5.09
C ASP A 664 11.92 -8.30 -6.04
N GLY A 665 12.27 -7.03 -6.19
CA GLY A 665 13.46 -6.58 -6.90
C GLY A 665 14.52 -6.16 -5.90
N ASP A 666 15.78 -6.41 -6.23
CA ASP A 666 16.96 -6.05 -5.43
C ASP A 666 16.88 -4.68 -4.74
N ALA A 667 16.52 -3.62 -5.48
CA ALA A 667 16.44 -2.26 -4.98
C ALA A 667 15.27 -2.03 -3.99
N SER A 668 14.17 -2.77 -4.13
CA SER A 668 13.05 -2.75 -3.17
C SER A 668 13.38 -3.56 -1.92
N PHE A 669 13.95 -4.76 -2.10
CA PHE A 669 14.30 -5.66 -1.00
C PHE A 669 15.31 -5.02 -0.04
N ASN A 670 16.27 -4.26 -0.57
CA ASN A 670 17.24 -3.49 0.22
C ASN A 670 16.62 -2.50 1.22
N MET A 671 15.36 -2.08 1.05
CA MET A 671 14.69 -1.13 1.96
C MET A 671 14.28 -1.77 3.29
N THR A 672 13.89 -3.05 3.29
CA THR A 672 13.24 -3.72 4.45
C THR A 672 13.76 -5.13 4.76
N LEU A 673 14.83 -5.59 4.10
CA LEU A 673 15.48 -6.90 4.26
C LEU A 673 15.74 -7.37 5.70
N THR A 674 15.80 -6.44 6.67
CA THR A 674 15.94 -6.72 8.11
C THR A 674 14.79 -7.61 8.65
N GLU A 675 13.60 -7.53 8.05
CA GLU A 675 12.44 -8.32 8.46
C GLU A 675 12.56 -9.83 8.14
N LEU A 676 13.60 -10.27 7.41
CA LEU A 676 13.97 -11.70 7.36
C LEU A 676 14.24 -12.24 8.78
N SER A 677 14.84 -11.42 9.66
CA SER A 677 15.07 -11.77 11.07
C SER A 677 13.75 -11.96 11.84
N THR A 678 12.67 -11.29 11.43
CA THR A 678 11.33 -11.44 11.98
C THR A 678 10.67 -12.70 11.47
N ALA A 679 10.78 -12.99 10.17
CA ALA A 679 10.33 -14.24 9.58
C ALA A 679 11.01 -15.46 10.24
N ALA A 680 12.32 -15.39 10.48
CA ALA A 680 13.07 -16.42 11.19
C ALA A 680 12.65 -16.54 12.67
N GLN A 681 12.54 -15.43 13.41
CA GLN A 681 12.17 -15.43 14.84
C GLN A 681 10.84 -16.15 15.12
N PHE A 682 9.86 -16.01 14.24
CA PHE A 682 8.52 -16.60 14.39
C PHE A 682 8.30 -17.82 13.47
N ASN A 683 9.33 -18.29 12.75
CA ASN A 683 9.26 -19.34 11.72
C ASN A 683 8.12 -19.12 10.67
N ILE A 684 7.88 -17.87 10.29
CA ILE A 684 6.82 -17.49 9.36
C ILE A 684 7.29 -17.82 7.95
N GLY A 685 6.76 -18.90 7.37
CA GLY A 685 7.25 -19.51 6.12
C GLY A 685 6.96 -18.74 4.83
N VAL A 686 7.50 -17.53 4.71
CA VAL A 686 7.50 -16.72 3.47
C VAL A 686 8.60 -17.16 2.50
N LYS A 687 8.30 -17.10 1.20
CA LYS A 687 9.20 -17.51 0.12
C LYS A 687 9.65 -16.28 -0.67
N VAL A 688 10.84 -15.75 -0.39
CA VAL A 688 11.35 -14.55 -1.06
C VAL A 688 12.03 -14.91 -2.37
N LEU A 689 11.61 -14.30 -3.47
CA LEU A 689 12.17 -14.43 -4.81
C LEU A 689 12.70 -13.05 -5.25
N VAL A 690 14.01 -12.83 -5.10
CA VAL A 690 14.66 -11.57 -5.46
C VAL A 690 15.11 -11.63 -6.92
N LEU A 691 14.48 -10.83 -7.77
CA LEU A 691 14.94 -10.56 -9.14
C LEU A 691 16.10 -9.55 -9.06
N ASN A 692 17.33 -10.05 -9.16
CA ASN A 692 18.54 -9.24 -9.13
C ASN A 692 18.99 -8.91 -10.55
N ASN A 693 18.70 -7.70 -11.01
CA ASN A 693 19.27 -7.09 -12.22
C ASN A 693 20.32 -6.01 -11.90
N GLU A 694 20.70 -5.88 -10.62
CA GLU A 694 21.61 -4.86 -10.07
C GLU A 694 21.21 -3.41 -10.39
N GLU A 695 19.91 -3.12 -10.52
CA GLU A 695 19.43 -1.79 -10.89
C GLU A 695 18.01 -1.41 -10.44
N GLN A 696 17.75 -0.12 -10.30
CA GLN A 696 16.41 0.44 -10.17
C GLN A 696 15.69 0.40 -11.54
N GLY A 697 15.42 -0.81 -12.05
CA GLY A 697 15.07 -1.08 -13.45
C GLY A 697 13.89 -0.27 -14.00
N MET A 698 12.92 0.07 -13.15
CA MET A 698 11.80 0.92 -13.56
C MET A 698 12.28 2.35 -13.85
N VAL A 699 13.17 2.89 -13.02
CA VAL A 699 13.73 4.23 -13.24
C VAL A 699 14.72 4.22 -14.41
N THR A 700 15.51 3.14 -14.59
CA THR A 700 16.42 3.05 -15.75
C THR A 700 15.68 2.89 -17.07
N GLN A 701 14.53 2.20 -17.11
CA GLN A 701 13.63 2.17 -18.27
C GLN A 701 13.15 3.57 -18.66
N TRP A 702 12.75 4.41 -17.69
CA TRP A 702 12.37 5.80 -17.99
C TRP A 702 13.59 6.66 -18.40
N GLN A 703 14.79 6.38 -17.86
CA GLN A 703 16.03 7.01 -18.30
C GLN A 703 16.46 6.60 -19.71
N ASN A 704 16.19 5.36 -20.14
CA ASN A 704 16.36 4.93 -21.54
C ASN A 704 15.44 5.74 -22.47
N LEU A 705 14.14 5.78 -22.15
CA LEU A 705 13.10 6.32 -23.03
C LEU A 705 13.11 7.85 -23.14
N PHE A 706 13.39 8.55 -22.05
CA PHE A 706 13.19 10.01 -21.96
C PHE A 706 14.45 10.82 -21.64
N TYR A 707 15.55 10.17 -21.23
CA TYR A 707 16.77 10.85 -20.78
C TYR A 707 18.06 10.29 -21.39
N GLU A 708 17.98 9.73 -22.61
CA GLU A 708 19.14 9.33 -23.41
C GLU A 708 20.11 8.35 -22.73
N ASP A 709 19.58 7.37 -21.99
CA ASP A 709 20.37 6.36 -21.24
C ASP A 709 21.24 6.93 -20.10
N ARG A 710 20.95 8.16 -19.64
CA ARG A 710 21.70 8.82 -18.57
C ARG A 710 21.28 8.32 -17.18
N TYR A 711 21.91 7.24 -16.72
CA TYR A 711 21.63 6.64 -15.41
C TYR A 711 22.15 7.50 -14.25
N ALA A 712 21.26 8.34 -13.71
CA ALA A 712 21.56 9.18 -12.56
C ALA A 712 21.17 8.45 -11.25
N HIS A 713 22.17 7.91 -10.55
CA HIS A 713 22.05 7.29 -9.21
C HIS A 713 21.07 6.10 -9.10
N THR A 714 20.80 5.42 -10.22
CA THR A 714 19.84 4.31 -10.35
C THR A 714 20.47 2.91 -10.25
N HIS A 715 21.73 2.84 -9.81
CA HIS A 715 22.49 1.61 -9.60
C HIS A 715 23.06 1.61 -8.17
N GLN A 716 22.29 1.04 -7.23
CA GLN A 716 22.75 0.80 -5.86
C GLN A 716 23.72 -0.38 -5.82
N LYS A 717 24.62 -0.44 -4.82
CA LYS A 717 25.44 -1.62 -4.58
C LYS A 717 24.67 -2.61 -3.71
N ASN A 718 24.30 -3.75 -4.28
CA ASN A 718 23.68 -4.85 -3.53
C ASN A 718 24.68 -5.52 -2.57
N PRO A 719 24.22 -6.04 -1.42
CA PRO A 719 24.96 -7.02 -0.62
C PRO A 719 24.96 -8.39 -1.31
N ASP A 720 25.75 -9.35 -0.81
CA ASP A 720 25.51 -10.76 -1.15
C ASP A 720 24.25 -11.23 -0.42
N PHE A 721 23.14 -11.38 -1.15
CA PHE A 721 21.83 -11.70 -0.57
C PHE A 721 21.77 -13.11 0.06
N VAL A 722 22.60 -14.05 -0.38
CA VAL A 722 22.69 -15.39 0.21
C VAL A 722 23.38 -15.33 1.57
N MET A 723 24.53 -14.67 1.67
CA MET A 723 25.23 -14.48 2.95
C MET A 723 24.40 -13.66 3.94
N LEU A 724 23.73 -12.60 3.45
CA LEU A 724 22.79 -11.78 4.23
C LEU A 724 21.66 -12.64 4.81
N SER A 725 20.96 -13.41 3.98
CA SER A 725 19.81 -14.21 4.39
C SER A 725 20.22 -15.28 5.42
N GLN A 726 21.35 -15.96 5.18
CA GLN A 726 21.95 -16.91 6.13
C GLN A 726 22.30 -16.24 7.48
N SER A 727 22.84 -15.01 7.47
CA SER A 727 23.14 -14.26 8.71
C SER A 727 21.89 -13.90 9.54
N MET A 728 20.71 -13.88 8.91
CA MET A 728 19.41 -13.66 9.58
C MET A 728 18.69 -14.96 9.91
N GLY A 729 19.36 -16.12 9.76
CA GLY A 729 18.82 -17.44 10.06
C GLY A 729 17.88 -18.01 9.00
N VAL A 730 17.87 -17.46 7.78
CA VAL A 730 17.02 -17.91 6.67
C VAL A 730 17.84 -18.68 5.63
N PRO A 731 17.43 -19.89 5.21
CA PRO A 731 18.10 -20.64 4.16
C PRO A 731 17.95 -19.93 2.81
N ALA A 732 19.05 -19.86 2.05
CA ALA A 732 19.10 -19.15 0.78
C ALA A 732 19.88 -19.88 -0.31
N GLN A 733 19.44 -19.72 -1.56
CA GLN A 733 20.16 -20.14 -2.77
C GLN A 733 20.23 -18.99 -3.79
N ARG A 734 21.13 -19.15 -4.78
CA ARG A 734 21.33 -18.25 -5.92
C ARG A 734 21.16 -19.04 -7.21
N CYS A 735 20.50 -18.45 -8.20
CA CYS A 735 20.31 -18.97 -9.55
C CYS A 735 20.94 -18.00 -10.55
N THR A 736 21.79 -18.50 -11.46
CA THR A 736 22.48 -17.66 -12.46
C THR A 736 22.34 -18.16 -13.89
N ARG A 737 21.73 -19.34 -14.12
CA ARG A 737 21.53 -19.89 -15.46
C ARG A 737 20.08 -20.33 -15.73
N PRO A 738 19.57 -20.18 -16.97
CA PRO A 738 18.23 -20.62 -17.37
C PRO A 738 17.88 -22.09 -17.07
N ASP A 739 18.85 -23.00 -17.12
CA ASP A 739 18.64 -24.43 -16.88
C ASP A 739 18.31 -24.76 -15.41
N GLU A 740 18.78 -23.96 -14.46
CA GLU A 740 18.56 -24.19 -13.02
C GLU A 740 17.20 -23.67 -12.52
N VAL A 741 16.56 -22.75 -13.26
CA VAL A 741 15.43 -21.94 -12.75
C VAL A 741 14.31 -22.80 -12.17
N GLU A 742 13.97 -23.92 -12.80
CA GLU A 742 12.89 -24.78 -12.33
C GLU A 742 13.26 -25.59 -11.08
N GLU A 743 14.50 -26.08 -10.98
CA GLU A 743 15.01 -26.73 -9.76
C GLU A 743 15.00 -25.75 -8.58
N LYS A 744 15.49 -24.52 -8.79
CA LYS A 744 15.59 -23.50 -7.74
C LYS A 744 14.22 -22.98 -7.30
N LEU A 745 13.27 -22.80 -8.21
CA LEU A 745 11.89 -22.46 -7.86
C LEU A 745 11.20 -23.57 -7.05
N ARG A 746 11.42 -24.85 -7.40
CA ARG A 746 10.91 -25.99 -6.62
C ARG A 746 11.51 -26.00 -5.21
N TRP A 747 12.84 -25.91 -5.09
CA TRP A 747 13.51 -25.79 -3.79
C TRP A 747 12.95 -24.65 -2.93
N LEU A 748 12.72 -23.47 -3.50
CA LEU A 748 12.16 -22.32 -2.77
C LEU A 748 10.76 -22.63 -2.21
N ILE A 749 9.89 -23.21 -3.04
CA ILE A 749 8.49 -23.53 -2.70
C ILE A 749 8.43 -24.67 -1.66
N GLU A 750 9.24 -25.71 -1.85
CA GLU A 750 9.21 -26.98 -1.11
C GLU A 750 10.02 -26.97 0.19
N SER A 751 10.88 -25.96 0.41
CA SER A 751 11.62 -25.81 1.68
C SER A 751 10.69 -25.61 2.88
N ASP A 752 11.07 -26.11 4.06
CA ASP A 752 10.43 -25.74 5.32
C ASP A 752 10.78 -24.30 5.75
N GLY A 753 9.91 -23.68 6.56
CA GLY A 753 10.16 -22.35 7.13
C GLY A 753 10.26 -21.21 6.10
N PRO A 754 10.83 -20.05 6.47
CA PRO A 754 11.16 -18.99 5.51
C PRO A 754 12.31 -19.42 4.60
N ALA A 755 12.34 -18.94 3.36
CA ALA A 755 13.45 -19.21 2.43
C ALA A 755 13.63 -18.06 1.42
N LEU A 756 14.85 -17.87 0.92
CA LEU A 756 15.18 -16.85 -0.10
C LEU A 756 15.86 -17.45 -1.33
N LEU A 757 15.38 -17.09 -2.53
CA LEU A 757 16.03 -17.35 -3.80
C LEU A 757 16.41 -16.04 -4.47
N GLU A 758 17.70 -15.83 -4.68
CA GLU A 758 18.21 -14.78 -5.55
C GLU A 758 18.31 -15.30 -6.99
N VAL A 759 17.76 -14.57 -7.96
CA VAL A 759 17.87 -14.91 -9.38
C VAL A 759 18.50 -13.75 -10.13
N PHE A 760 19.65 -14.00 -10.77
CA PHE A 760 20.29 -13.02 -11.65
C PHE A 760 19.52 -12.92 -12.98
N THR A 761 18.82 -11.80 -13.18
CA THR A 761 17.97 -11.56 -14.35
C THR A 761 18.60 -10.59 -15.35
N ASP A 762 18.16 -10.67 -16.60
CA ASP A 762 18.66 -9.82 -17.69
C ASP A 762 18.43 -8.32 -17.44
N LYS A 763 19.43 -7.51 -17.77
CA LYS A 763 19.49 -6.09 -17.42
C LYS A 763 18.95 -5.20 -18.54
N LYS A 764 18.48 -4.00 -18.17
CA LYS A 764 17.92 -3.00 -19.09
C LYS A 764 16.74 -3.49 -19.95
N VAL A 765 16.07 -4.58 -19.57
CA VAL A 765 14.86 -5.09 -20.23
C VAL A 765 13.67 -4.20 -19.89
N PRO A 766 12.95 -3.62 -20.87
CA PRO A 766 11.77 -2.79 -20.58
C PRO A 766 10.54 -3.65 -20.28
N VAL A 767 9.69 -3.19 -19.34
CA VAL A 767 8.32 -3.66 -19.20
C VAL A 767 7.52 -3.17 -20.40
N LEU A 768 6.97 -4.11 -21.18
CA LEU A 768 6.08 -3.87 -22.30
C LEU A 768 4.85 -4.80 -22.17
N PRO A 769 3.64 -4.41 -22.62
CA PRO A 769 3.31 -3.13 -23.24
C PRO A 769 3.54 -1.91 -22.32
N MET A 770 3.65 -0.72 -22.91
CA MET A 770 3.78 0.54 -22.17
C MET A 770 2.98 1.66 -22.85
N VAL A 771 2.04 2.29 -22.16
CA VAL A 771 1.42 3.56 -22.59
C VAL A 771 2.29 4.73 -22.10
N PRO A 772 2.90 5.54 -22.99
CA PRO A 772 3.73 6.67 -22.58
C PRO A 772 2.95 7.77 -21.85
N ALA A 773 3.64 8.61 -21.09
CA ALA A 773 3.02 9.76 -20.43
C ALA A 773 2.41 10.73 -21.46
N GLY A 774 1.11 11.03 -21.32
CA GLY A 774 0.35 11.89 -22.24
C GLY A 774 -0.32 11.16 -23.41
N SER A 775 0.00 9.89 -23.65
CA SER A 775 -0.65 9.04 -24.66
C SER A 775 -2.05 8.57 -24.21
N ALA A 776 -2.91 8.28 -25.19
CA ALA A 776 -4.15 7.54 -24.98
C ALA A 776 -3.86 6.04 -24.84
N LEU A 777 -4.79 5.26 -24.24
CA LEU A 777 -4.54 3.84 -23.97
C LEU A 777 -4.26 2.99 -25.23
N HIS A 778 -4.78 3.37 -26.40
CA HIS A 778 -4.54 2.68 -27.67
C HIS A 778 -3.20 3.06 -28.34
N GLU A 779 -2.44 3.99 -27.78
CA GLU A 779 -1.12 4.44 -28.27
C GLU A 779 0.01 3.79 -27.46
N PHE A 780 -0.12 2.49 -27.19
CA PHE A 780 0.89 1.72 -26.47
C PHE A 780 2.12 1.42 -27.34
N LEU A 781 3.25 1.25 -26.67
CA LEU A 781 4.43 0.56 -27.18
C LEU A 781 4.28 -0.94 -26.90
N VAL A 782 4.64 -1.78 -27.86
CA VAL A 782 4.77 -3.24 -27.74
C VAL A 782 6.17 -3.68 -28.12
N TYR A 783 6.54 -4.91 -27.75
CA TYR A 783 7.82 -5.50 -28.13
C TYR A 783 7.96 -5.63 -29.65
N ASP A 784 9.15 -5.32 -30.14
CA ASP A 784 9.55 -5.40 -31.55
C ASP A 784 11.04 -5.74 -31.57
N GLU A 785 11.39 -6.88 -32.19
CA GLU A 785 12.74 -7.42 -32.16
C GLU A 785 13.76 -6.52 -32.89
N ALA A 786 13.34 -5.84 -33.96
CA ALA A 786 14.20 -4.93 -34.71
C ALA A 786 14.47 -3.66 -33.90
N LYS A 787 13.42 -3.04 -33.33
CA LYS A 787 13.56 -1.87 -32.45
C LYS A 787 14.38 -2.19 -31.20
N GLU A 788 14.25 -3.39 -30.64
CA GLU A 788 15.04 -3.80 -29.47
C GLU A 788 16.52 -3.97 -29.82
N LYS A 789 16.84 -4.58 -30.99
CA LYS A 789 18.21 -4.68 -31.49
C LYS A 789 18.82 -3.29 -31.76
N GLU A 790 18.05 -2.38 -32.34
CA GLU A 790 18.46 -0.97 -32.53
C GLU A 790 18.69 -0.26 -31.19
N ARG A 791 17.80 -0.44 -30.21
CA ARG A 791 17.92 0.12 -28.85
C ARG A 791 19.19 -0.38 -28.17
N LYS A 792 19.43 -1.69 -28.11
CA LYS A 792 20.65 -2.27 -27.51
C LYS A 792 21.91 -1.77 -28.22
N ALA A 793 21.88 -1.61 -29.55
CA ALA A 793 23.00 -1.05 -30.31
C ALA A 793 23.25 0.45 -30.02
N LEU A 794 22.20 1.26 -29.82
CA LEU A 794 22.31 2.67 -29.42
C LEU A 794 22.85 2.81 -27.99
N MET A 795 22.34 2.01 -27.06
CA MET A 795 22.81 1.95 -25.67
C MET A 795 24.30 1.59 -25.60
N LYS A 796 24.74 0.59 -26.37
CA LYS A 796 26.17 0.23 -26.47
C LYS A 796 27.03 1.36 -27.05
N LYS A 797 26.51 2.15 -28.01
CA LYS A 797 27.20 3.37 -28.51
C LYS A 797 27.26 4.50 -27.46
N ARG A 798 26.31 4.55 -26.53
CA ARG A 798 26.28 5.47 -25.38
C ARG A 798 27.12 4.98 -24.18
N GLY A 799 27.78 3.83 -24.29
CA GLY A 799 28.66 3.28 -23.24
C GLY A 799 27.95 2.47 -22.17
N VAL A 800 26.70 2.06 -22.40
CA VAL A 800 25.94 1.22 -21.45
C VAL A 800 26.55 -0.18 -21.38
N VAL A 801 26.78 -0.65 -20.15
CA VAL A 801 27.09 -2.04 -19.83
C VAL A 801 25.79 -2.81 -19.60
N PHE A 802 25.73 -4.02 -20.14
CA PHE A 802 24.69 -5.02 -19.93
C PHE A 802 25.25 -6.09 -19.00
#